data_AF-Q111E6-F1
#
_entry.id   AF-Q111E6-F1
#
_cell.length_a   1.000
_cell.length_b   1.000
_cell.length_c   1.000
_cell.angle_alpha   90.00
_cell.angle_beta   90.00
_cell.angle_gamma   90.00
#
_symmetry.space_group_name_H-M   'P 1'
#
loop_
_entity.id
_entity.type
_entity.pdbx_description
1 polymer ?
#
loop_
_entity_poly.entity_id
_entity_poly.type
_entity_poly.pdbx_seq_one_letter_code
_entity_poly.pdbx_strand_id
1 'polypeptide(L)'
;MTNKAITIGVQKYQFFSPLKYAANDAEKMRNFLLEEAGFDEVLYYSDYSPEINGDYTRPTRSNLEFLLENQFKEPFMGIGDNFWFFFSGHGLRENGIDYLIPVDGYKNVQKSGISVNYIIQQLQKCGADNVVLILDACRDEGDARRGGKGIGEQTELEAIEKGVITIFSCSPNEYSWELEEFQQGAFTYALLEGLGSKGQKATVEKLNDYLKYRVKELSQDKGKQTPRITIDPLEKSHLILMPKYATLADIATLKLDAFRAQSKREFGKAKSLWRMVLNAAQGPDEDAIEALNEIAIQEKLGDFSQFPFSPKPENFENLPTSETQPPKSTELLESLNIQTPSKPQGKPQGKPQGRSKPKSEPKPKAKTPTRSIPKTQLPGKKTRRQILILGGLAGSGFVGTVLTQIFFKEPSTENISSSDQEALLEPADISTPPQQKTVTQEFTTVKLNNTGEIISRIFLILGGLAGSGFVGTVLTQRFLKEPSTENISTSDQEALLEPADISTPPQQKTVTQEFTTVKLNNTGKIISRTKGKAEVMTENLGNRVSLEMVKIPGGRFLMGSPETEAGRRDNEDPQHYVDVPEFFMGKYVVTQAQWQAVMGNNPAKFKGASRPVERVSWNDAIKFCQKLSQITGRKYSLPSESQWEYACRAGTTTPFYFGETITPELVNYDGNYTYGNAPKGIYRKETTDVGIFPPNSFGLYDMHGNVWEWCADEWHDNYDGAPTDGSVWLNGNKARSPLRGGSWSNNPLFCRSAVRLYYNRRDDHSLTFGFRLVCDGGRTL
;
A
#
# COMPACT_ATOMS: atom_id res chain seq x y z
N MET A 1 -18.30 -7.87 -18.96
CA MET A 1 -17.67 -6.58 -18.64
C MET A 1 -18.35 -5.56 -19.51
N THR A 2 -19.39 -4.97 -18.96
CA THR A 2 -20.16 -3.88 -19.54
C THR A 2 -19.73 -2.59 -18.84
N ASN A 3 -19.52 -1.54 -19.61
CA ASN A 3 -19.01 -0.25 -19.17
C ASN A 3 -20.14 0.77 -19.36
N LYS A 4 -20.80 1.19 -18.27
CA LYS A 4 -21.90 2.17 -18.32
C LYS A 4 -21.59 3.42 -17.51
N ALA A 5 -22.13 4.56 -17.94
CA ALA A 5 -21.99 5.80 -17.17
C ALA A 5 -23.22 6.71 -17.20
N ILE A 6 -23.28 7.59 -16.21
CA ILE A 6 -24.11 8.81 -16.21
C ILE A 6 -23.16 10.01 -16.19
N THR A 7 -23.35 10.97 -17.08
CA THR A 7 -22.67 12.26 -17.08
C THR A 7 -23.68 13.39 -16.91
N ILE A 8 -23.46 14.24 -15.90
CA ILE A 8 -24.35 15.35 -15.54
C ILE A 8 -23.56 16.66 -15.57
N GLY A 9 -24.08 17.68 -16.26
CA GLY A 9 -23.47 19.00 -16.32
C GLY A 9 -24.52 20.09 -16.12
N VAL A 10 -24.44 20.82 -15.01
CA VAL A 10 -25.47 21.80 -14.63
C VAL A 10 -24.89 23.22 -14.63
N GLN A 11 -25.42 24.06 -15.51
CA GLN A 11 -24.81 25.33 -15.89
C GLN A 11 -25.77 26.52 -15.78
N LYS A 12 -27.03 26.42 -16.24
CA LYS A 12 -28.03 27.53 -16.24
C LYS A 12 -29.02 27.41 -15.08
N TYR A 13 -28.48 27.46 -13.88
CA TYR A 13 -29.23 27.51 -12.63
C TYR A 13 -30.33 28.59 -12.59
N GLN A 14 -31.49 28.22 -12.06
CA GLN A 14 -32.64 29.13 -11.90
C GLN A 14 -32.50 30.06 -10.68
N PHE A 15 -31.84 29.61 -9.61
CA PHE A 15 -31.75 30.35 -8.34
C PHE A 15 -30.32 30.52 -7.78
N PHE A 16 -29.31 30.06 -8.52
CA PHE A 16 -27.89 30.22 -8.22
C PHE A 16 -27.16 30.90 -9.38
N SER A 17 -25.92 31.37 -9.16
CA SER A 17 -25.09 31.94 -10.23
C SER A 17 -24.80 30.89 -11.31
N PRO A 18 -24.94 31.21 -12.61
CA PRO A 18 -24.62 30.28 -13.68
C PRO A 18 -23.11 30.02 -13.76
N LEU A 19 -22.76 28.84 -14.27
CA LEU A 19 -21.38 28.46 -14.63
C LEU A 19 -21.14 28.68 -16.13
N LYS A 20 -19.89 28.55 -16.60
CA LYS A 20 -19.53 28.72 -18.02
C LYS A 20 -19.47 27.44 -18.82
N TYR A 21 -18.99 26.34 -18.23
CA TYR A 21 -18.59 25.14 -18.97
C TYR A 21 -19.09 23.82 -18.38
N ALA A 22 -19.79 23.83 -17.23
CA ALA A 22 -20.25 22.60 -16.58
C ALA A 22 -21.02 21.63 -17.51
N ALA A 23 -21.81 22.14 -18.47
CA ALA A 23 -22.46 21.29 -19.48
C ALA A 23 -21.45 20.72 -20.50
N ASN A 24 -20.48 21.53 -20.96
CA ASN A 24 -19.40 21.13 -21.88
C ASN A 24 -18.44 20.11 -21.24
N ASP A 25 -18.20 20.21 -19.93
CA ASP A 25 -17.40 19.23 -19.18
C ASP A 25 -18.08 17.85 -19.16
N ALA A 26 -19.40 17.81 -18.94
CA ALA A 26 -20.17 16.57 -19.00
C ALA A 26 -20.30 16.00 -20.43
N GLU A 27 -20.40 16.86 -21.44
CA GLU A 27 -20.38 16.46 -22.85
C GLU A 27 -19.02 15.89 -23.28
N LYS A 28 -17.91 16.56 -22.90
CA LYS A 28 -16.56 16.07 -23.18
C LYS A 28 -16.24 14.78 -22.41
N MET A 29 -16.72 14.64 -21.17
CA MET A 29 -16.65 13.37 -20.44
C MET A 29 -17.45 12.27 -21.15
N ARG A 30 -18.68 12.55 -21.59
CA ARG A 30 -19.51 11.60 -22.36
C ARG A 30 -18.80 11.12 -23.61
N ASN A 31 -18.29 12.05 -24.41
CA ASN A 31 -17.65 11.73 -25.68
C ASN A 31 -16.34 10.98 -25.46
N PHE A 32 -15.53 11.38 -24.48
CA PHE A 32 -14.35 10.62 -24.05
C PHE A 32 -14.70 9.18 -23.64
N LEU A 33 -15.76 8.97 -22.85
CA LEU A 33 -16.13 7.64 -22.39
C LEU A 33 -16.56 6.72 -23.55
N LEU A 34 -17.37 7.24 -24.49
CA LEU A 34 -17.83 6.51 -25.68
C LEU A 34 -16.69 6.26 -26.68
N GLU A 35 -15.96 7.31 -27.07
CA GLU A 35 -15.01 7.30 -28.20
C GLU A 35 -13.61 6.81 -27.79
N GLU A 36 -13.17 7.12 -26.56
CA GLU A 36 -11.80 6.86 -26.12
C GLU A 36 -11.71 5.78 -25.02
N ALA A 37 -12.61 5.73 -24.04
CA ALA A 37 -12.56 4.73 -22.97
C ALA A 37 -13.25 3.39 -23.31
N GLY A 38 -14.16 3.36 -24.29
CA GLY A 38 -14.89 2.16 -24.69
C GLY A 38 -16.04 1.83 -23.74
N PHE A 39 -16.89 2.81 -23.45
CA PHE A 39 -18.15 2.61 -22.72
C PHE A 39 -19.28 2.24 -23.68
N ASP A 40 -20.07 1.22 -23.32
CA ASP A 40 -21.18 0.72 -24.12
C ASP A 40 -22.37 1.69 -24.13
N GLU A 41 -22.58 2.38 -23.01
CA GLU A 41 -23.70 3.30 -22.81
C GLU A 41 -23.31 4.45 -21.88
N VAL A 42 -23.60 5.69 -22.29
CA VAL A 42 -23.43 6.89 -21.46
C VAL A 42 -24.68 7.75 -21.52
N LEU A 43 -25.43 7.74 -20.42
CA LEU A 43 -26.59 8.60 -20.21
C LEU A 43 -26.11 10.04 -19.92
N TYR A 44 -26.66 11.02 -20.63
CA TYR A 44 -26.18 12.41 -20.60
C TYR A 44 -27.30 13.40 -20.24
N TYR A 45 -27.09 14.15 -19.17
CA TYR A 45 -28.06 15.10 -18.59
C TYR A 45 -27.42 16.48 -18.43
N SER A 46 -27.85 17.48 -19.21
CA SER A 46 -27.37 18.86 -19.11
C SER A 46 -28.43 19.89 -19.48
N ASP A 47 -28.12 21.19 -19.36
CA ASP A 47 -29.00 22.27 -19.82
C ASP A 47 -29.37 22.20 -21.30
N TYR A 48 -28.66 21.39 -22.09
CA TYR A 48 -28.78 21.28 -23.55
C TYR A 48 -28.85 19.83 -24.06
N SER A 49 -28.91 18.84 -23.17
CA SER A 49 -28.93 17.43 -23.58
C SER A 49 -30.22 17.10 -24.35
N PRO A 50 -30.16 16.25 -25.39
CA PRO A 50 -31.34 15.82 -26.14
C PRO A 50 -32.22 14.90 -25.31
N GLU A 51 -33.51 14.83 -25.64
CA GLU A 51 -34.44 13.84 -25.07
C GLU A 51 -33.95 12.41 -25.33
N ILE A 52 -34.12 11.52 -24.34
CA ILE A 52 -33.83 10.09 -24.47
C ILE A 52 -35.17 9.36 -24.44
N ASN A 53 -35.50 8.64 -25.52
CA ASN A 53 -36.79 7.93 -25.69
C ASN A 53 -38.06 8.81 -25.57
N GLY A 54 -37.91 10.15 -25.64
CA GLY A 54 -38.98 11.13 -25.41
C GLY A 54 -39.02 11.71 -23.99
N ASP A 55 -38.18 11.24 -23.08
CA ASP A 55 -38.03 11.80 -21.73
C ASP A 55 -37.03 12.96 -21.71
N TYR A 56 -37.38 14.02 -20.96
CA TYR A 56 -36.54 15.21 -20.80
C TYR A 56 -35.30 14.93 -19.95
N THR A 57 -34.12 15.02 -20.56
CA THR A 57 -32.81 14.83 -19.89
C THR A 57 -32.28 16.09 -19.20
N ARG A 58 -33.00 17.20 -19.22
CA ARG A 58 -32.58 18.41 -18.49
C ARG A 58 -32.47 18.10 -16.99
N PRO A 59 -31.36 18.42 -16.30
CA PRO A 59 -31.08 17.99 -14.93
C PRO A 59 -31.86 18.80 -13.88
N THR A 60 -33.18 18.66 -13.88
CA THR A 60 -34.05 19.09 -12.78
C THR A 60 -33.96 18.08 -11.64
N ARG A 61 -34.39 18.48 -10.43
CA ARG A 61 -34.47 17.57 -9.28
C ARG A 61 -35.31 16.34 -9.64
N SER A 62 -36.52 16.54 -10.16
CA SER A 62 -37.44 15.45 -10.50
C SER A 62 -36.89 14.49 -11.55
N ASN A 63 -36.20 14.99 -12.58
CA ASN A 63 -35.66 14.14 -13.65
C ASN A 63 -34.47 13.31 -13.16
N LEU A 64 -33.64 13.88 -12.28
CA LEU A 64 -32.51 13.17 -11.67
C LEU A 64 -32.95 12.20 -10.56
N GLU A 65 -33.98 12.53 -9.78
CA GLU A 65 -34.59 11.59 -8.83
C GLU A 65 -35.26 10.43 -9.56
N PHE A 66 -36.04 10.68 -10.62
CA PHE A 66 -36.64 9.63 -11.45
C PHE A 66 -35.59 8.72 -12.10
N LEU A 67 -34.50 9.29 -12.64
CA LEU A 67 -33.34 8.53 -13.13
C LEU A 67 -32.77 7.63 -12.02
N LEU A 68 -32.45 8.20 -10.86
CA LEU A 68 -31.82 7.48 -9.74
C LEU A 68 -32.74 6.43 -9.11
N GLU A 69 -34.07 6.62 -9.14
CA GLU A 69 -35.03 5.67 -8.60
C GLU A 69 -35.38 4.55 -9.59
N ASN A 70 -35.58 4.87 -10.86
CA ASN A 70 -36.01 3.89 -11.87
C ASN A 70 -34.84 3.06 -12.41
N GLN A 71 -33.69 3.68 -12.71
CA GLN A 71 -32.52 2.97 -13.25
C GLN A 71 -31.87 2.04 -12.22
N PHE A 72 -31.89 2.40 -10.94
CA PHE A 72 -31.25 1.66 -9.84
C PHE A 72 -32.27 0.92 -8.95
N LYS A 73 -33.48 0.70 -9.47
CA LYS A 73 -34.55 -0.05 -8.79
C LYS A 73 -34.15 -1.51 -8.55
N GLU A 74 -33.58 -2.13 -9.58
CA GLU A 74 -33.07 -3.51 -9.60
C GLU A 74 -31.63 -3.49 -10.14
N PRO A 75 -30.77 -4.47 -9.80
CA PRO A 75 -29.45 -4.59 -10.39
C PRO A 75 -29.51 -4.84 -11.91
N PHE A 76 -28.75 -4.05 -12.67
CA PHE A 76 -28.72 -4.07 -14.15
C PHE A 76 -27.31 -4.32 -14.72
N MET A 77 -26.34 -4.61 -13.86
CA MET A 77 -24.94 -4.92 -14.15
C MET A 77 -24.47 -6.10 -13.27
N GLY A 78 -23.35 -6.72 -13.61
CA GLY A 78 -22.83 -7.88 -12.90
C GLY A 78 -21.39 -7.76 -12.40
N ILE A 79 -20.94 -8.82 -11.74
CA ILE A 79 -19.57 -8.98 -11.21
C ILE A 79 -18.55 -8.79 -12.34
N GLY A 80 -17.64 -7.84 -12.16
CA GLY A 80 -16.62 -7.42 -13.12
C GLY A 80 -17.07 -6.38 -14.13
N ASP A 81 -18.25 -5.78 -14.01
CA ASP A 81 -18.67 -4.63 -14.82
C ASP A 81 -18.26 -3.28 -14.18
N ASN A 82 -18.21 -2.21 -14.98
CA ASN A 82 -17.80 -0.86 -14.55
C ASN A 82 -18.97 0.13 -14.63
N PHE A 83 -19.21 0.90 -13.56
CA PHE A 83 -20.17 2.01 -13.58
C PHE A 83 -19.52 3.33 -13.17
N TRP A 84 -19.62 4.36 -14.01
CA TRP A 84 -19.07 5.70 -13.71
C TRP A 84 -20.19 6.74 -13.58
N PHE A 85 -20.14 7.56 -12.53
CA PHE A 85 -21.03 8.71 -12.34
C PHE A 85 -20.20 9.99 -12.33
N PHE A 86 -20.41 10.87 -13.30
CA PHE A 86 -19.75 12.17 -13.39
C PHE A 86 -20.75 13.30 -13.18
N PHE A 87 -20.41 14.26 -12.31
CA PHE A 87 -21.15 15.51 -12.15
C PHE A 87 -20.21 16.72 -12.23
N SER A 88 -20.54 17.70 -13.05
CA SER A 88 -19.96 19.05 -13.02
C SER A 88 -21.04 20.08 -12.69
N GLY A 89 -20.79 20.91 -11.67
CA GLY A 89 -21.76 21.91 -11.20
C GLY A 89 -21.53 22.40 -9.77
N HIS A 90 -22.50 23.14 -9.23
CA HIS A 90 -22.54 23.48 -7.80
C HIS A 90 -22.88 22.24 -6.96
N GLY A 91 -22.04 21.99 -5.95
CA GLY A 91 -22.34 21.10 -4.82
C GLY A 91 -22.33 21.90 -3.53
N LEU A 92 -23.30 21.69 -2.66
CA LEU A 92 -23.49 22.44 -1.40
C LEU A 92 -23.67 21.52 -0.19
N ARG A 93 -23.41 22.06 1.00
CA ARG A 93 -23.40 21.36 2.29
C ARG A 93 -24.28 22.09 3.30
N GLU A 94 -25.21 21.35 3.92
CA GLU A 94 -26.05 21.86 5.01
C GLU A 94 -26.23 20.78 6.09
N ASN A 95 -26.09 21.17 7.36
CA ASN A 95 -26.13 20.26 8.52
C ASN A 95 -25.16 19.05 8.43
N GLY A 96 -24.01 19.23 7.76
CA GLY A 96 -22.98 18.21 7.56
C GLY A 96 -23.15 17.37 6.30
N ILE A 97 -24.40 17.23 5.83
CA ILE A 97 -24.76 16.47 4.63
C ILE A 97 -24.39 17.25 3.38
N ASP A 98 -23.82 16.54 2.41
CA ASP A 98 -23.41 17.06 1.11
C ASP A 98 -24.50 16.80 0.05
N TYR A 99 -24.72 17.75 -0.85
CA TYR A 99 -25.74 17.75 -1.88
C TYR A 99 -25.18 18.23 -3.23
N LEU A 100 -25.58 17.59 -4.33
CA LEU A 100 -25.44 18.14 -5.68
C LEU A 100 -26.65 19.02 -5.98
N ILE A 101 -26.47 20.12 -6.71
CA ILE A 101 -27.55 21.08 -7.00
C ILE A 101 -28.04 20.90 -8.45
N PRO A 102 -29.31 20.48 -8.64
CA PRO A 102 -29.98 20.47 -9.94
C PRO A 102 -30.26 21.89 -10.48
N VAL A 103 -30.69 21.98 -11.73
CA VAL A 103 -30.88 23.27 -12.44
C VAL A 103 -31.98 24.16 -11.84
N ASP A 104 -32.99 23.54 -11.21
CA ASP A 104 -34.09 24.14 -10.45
C ASP A 104 -33.81 24.23 -8.94
N GLY A 105 -32.60 23.85 -8.51
CA GLY A 105 -32.15 23.93 -7.12
C GLY A 105 -32.16 25.36 -6.56
N TYR A 106 -32.57 25.51 -5.30
CA TYR A 106 -32.64 26.78 -4.57
C TYR A 106 -32.00 26.68 -3.17
N LYS A 107 -32.14 27.73 -2.36
CA LYS A 107 -31.40 27.91 -1.09
C LYS A 107 -31.68 26.91 0.03
N ASN A 108 -32.76 26.12 -0.03
CA ASN A 108 -33.01 25.07 0.96
C ASN A 108 -32.55 23.73 0.38
N VAL A 109 -31.26 23.43 0.54
CA VAL A 109 -30.64 22.37 -0.27
C VAL A 109 -31.13 20.97 0.11
N GLN A 110 -31.72 20.77 1.30
CA GLN A 110 -32.35 19.49 1.63
C GLN A 110 -33.65 19.24 0.84
N LYS A 111 -34.39 20.29 0.45
CA LYS A 111 -35.61 20.19 -0.36
C LYS A 111 -35.39 20.36 -1.86
N SER A 112 -34.21 20.83 -2.29
CA SER A 112 -33.96 21.11 -3.71
C SER A 112 -32.71 20.42 -4.29
N GLY A 113 -31.70 20.18 -3.47
CA GLY A 113 -30.50 19.43 -3.84
C GLY A 113 -30.69 17.92 -3.64
N ILE A 114 -29.88 17.12 -4.32
CA ILE A 114 -29.85 15.65 -4.22
C ILE A 114 -28.64 15.27 -3.37
N SER A 115 -28.85 14.53 -2.28
CA SER A 115 -27.75 14.19 -1.36
C SER A 115 -26.72 13.28 -2.03
N VAL A 116 -25.42 13.54 -1.81
CA VAL A 116 -24.36 12.67 -2.34
C VAL A 116 -24.40 11.29 -1.68
N ASN A 117 -24.79 11.19 -0.40
CA ASN A 117 -24.99 9.89 0.27
C ASN A 117 -26.15 9.11 -0.38
N TYR A 118 -27.22 9.77 -0.80
CA TYR A 118 -28.31 9.13 -1.57
C TYR A 118 -27.83 8.64 -2.94
N ILE A 119 -27.03 9.43 -3.65
CA ILE A 119 -26.41 9.01 -4.92
C ILE A 119 -25.53 7.78 -4.69
N ILE A 120 -24.62 7.79 -3.70
CA ILE A 120 -23.78 6.64 -3.36
C ILE A 120 -24.63 5.39 -3.08
N GLN A 121 -25.71 5.51 -2.32
CA GLN A 121 -26.62 4.41 -1.99
C GLN A 121 -27.40 3.88 -3.20
N GLN A 122 -27.73 4.71 -4.19
CA GLN A 122 -28.33 4.27 -5.45
C GLN A 122 -27.27 3.61 -6.36
N LEU A 123 -26.08 4.20 -6.48
CA LEU A 123 -24.98 3.63 -7.27
C LEU A 123 -24.58 2.21 -6.80
N GLN A 124 -24.62 1.94 -5.49
CA GLN A 124 -24.38 0.58 -4.97
C GLN A 124 -25.36 -0.49 -5.49
N LYS A 125 -26.56 -0.11 -5.94
CA LYS A 125 -27.59 -1.05 -6.41
C LYS A 125 -27.41 -1.50 -7.85
N CYS A 126 -26.56 -0.85 -8.65
CA CYS A 126 -26.43 -1.20 -10.08
C CYS A 126 -25.93 -2.64 -10.31
N GLY A 127 -25.19 -3.22 -9.36
CA GLY A 127 -24.62 -4.57 -9.45
C GLY A 127 -23.19 -4.63 -10.01
N ALA A 128 -22.59 -3.49 -10.39
CA ALA A 128 -21.20 -3.40 -10.81
C ALA A 128 -20.22 -3.37 -9.62
N ASP A 129 -19.10 -4.10 -9.70
CA ASP A 129 -18.05 -4.09 -8.67
C ASP A 129 -17.24 -2.78 -8.65
N ASN A 130 -17.09 -2.18 -9.83
CA ASN A 130 -16.23 -1.03 -10.10
C ASN A 130 -17.06 0.23 -10.29
N VAL A 131 -17.64 0.71 -9.18
CA VAL A 131 -18.32 2.01 -9.12
C VAL A 131 -17.28 3.12 -8.91
N VAL A 132 -17.26 4.09 -9.83
CA VAL A 132 -16.43 5.30 -9.77
C VAL A 132 -17.33 6.54 -9.76
N LEU A 133 -17.20 7.38 -8.73
CA LEU A 133 -17.91 8.63 -8.56
C LEU A 133 -16.95 9.80 -8.80
N ILE A 134 -17.29 10.73 -9.69
CA ILE A 134 -16.45 11.86 -10.08
C ILE A 134 -17.24 13.15 -9.91
N LEU A 135 -16.74 14.03 -9.03
CA LEU A 135 -17.42 15.25 -8.63
C LEU A 135 -16.55 16.47 -8.93
N ASP A 136 -16.85 17.15 -10.04
CA ASP A 136 -16.30 18.48 -10.36
C ASP A 136 -17.19 19.57 -9.76
N ALA A 137 -17.02 19.78 -8.46
CA ALA A 137 -17.78 20.75 -7.66
C ALA A 137 -16.90 21.42 -6.61
N CYS A 138 -17.22 22.67 -6.26
CA CYS A 138 -16.51 23.41 -5.21
C CYS A 138 -16.73 22.79 -3.81
N ARG A 139 -15.74 22.99 -2.93
CA ARG A 139 -15.65 22.38 -1.58
C ARG A 139 -15.36 23.39 -0.48
N ASP A 140 -15.59 24.68 -0.75
CA ASP A 140 -15.25 25.78 0.14
C ASP A 140 -16.30 26.06 1.22
N GLU A 141 -15.91 26.45 2.44
CA GLU A 141 -16.88 26.81 3.50
C GLU A 141 -17.43 28.26 3.41
N GLY A 142 -17.11 28.99 2.34
CA GLY A 142 -17.73 30.26 1.94
C GLY A 142 -16.92 31.50 2.35
N ASP A 143 -17.07 32.66 1.70
CA ASP A 143 -18.03 33.01 0.64
C ASP A 143 -17.41 33.98 -0.39
N ALA A 144 -17.88 33.90 -1.64
CA ALA A 144 -17.54 34.84 -2.71
C ALA A 144 -18.80 35.47 -3.36
N ARG A 145 -19.59 36.18 -2.55
CA ARG A 145 -20.78 37.01 -2.91
C ARG A 145 -22.14 36.31 -2.87
N ARG A 146 -22.25 35.25 -2.07
CA ARG A 146 -23.43 34.60 -1.44
C ARG A 146 -23.82 33.23 -1.99
N GLY A 147 -23.33 32.20 -1.30
CA GLY A 147 -24.26 31.55 -0.36
C GLY A 147 -24.33 30.02 -0.33
N GLY A 148 -23.23 29.36 0.04
CA GLY A 148 -23.28 27.99 0.57
C GLY A 148 -21.89 27.42 0.86
N LYS A 149 -21.83 26.46 1.79
CA LYS A 149 -20.63 25.62 1.97
C LYS A 149 -20.60 24.56 0.87
N GLY A 150 -19.44 24.15 0.39
CA GLY A 150 -19.26 23.06 -0.59
C GLY A 150 -19.14 21.67 0.05
N ILE A 151 -19.00 20.63 -0.77
CA ILE A 151 -19.00 19.23 -0.32
C ILE A 151 -17.72 18.85 0.44
N GLY A 152 -17.79 18.01 1.49
CA GLY A 152 -16.71 17.86 2.47
C GLY A 152 -16.38 16.43 2.91
N GLU A 153 -15.85 16.28 4.13
CA GLU A 153 -15.28 15.03 4.65
C GLU A 153 -16.31 13.90 4.89
N GLN A 154 -17.61 14.22 5.02
CA GLN A 154 -18.62 13.17 5.28
C GLN A 154 -18.87 12.32 4.03
N THR A 155 -18.94 12.92 2.82
CA THR A 155 -19.02 12.16 1.56
C THR A 155 -17.83 11.21 1.42
N GLU A 156 -16.64 11.64 1.83
CA GLU A 156 -15.41 10.83 1.75
C GLU A 156 -15.52 9.59 2.64
N LEU A 157 -16.02 9.74 3.87
CA LEU A 157 -16.23 8.63 4.81
C LEU A 157 -17.32 7.66 4.32
N GLU A 158 -18.45 8.17 3.82
CA GLU A 158 -19.52 7.34 3.25
C GLU A 158 -19.01 6.55 2.03
N ALA A 159 -18.32 7.20 1.09
CA ALA A 159 -17.76 6.54 -0.09
C ALA A 159 -16.74 5.45 0.27
N ILE A 160 -15.88 5.72 1.26
CA ILE A 160 -14.92 4.76 1.83
C ILE A 160 -15.66 3.54 2.40
N GLU A 161 -16.64 3.75 3.28
CA GLU A 161 -17.43 2.65 3.86
C GLU A 161 -18.12 1.82 2.77
N LYS A 162 -18.74 2.49 1.79
CA LYS A 162 -19.46 1.86 0.68
C LYS A 162 -18.55 1.24 -0.39
N GLY A 163 -17.23 1.49 -0.34
CA GLY A 163 -16.25 0.94 -1.29
C GLY A 163 -16.29 1.57 -2.68
N VAL A 164 -16.83 2.79 -2.80
CA VAL A 164 -16.93 3.57 -4.04
C VAL A 164 -15.68 4.42 -4.21
N ILE A 165 -15.00 4.29 -5.35
CA ILE A 165 -13.85 5.16 -5.65
C ILE A 165 -14.40 6.55 -5.96
N THR A 166 -14.05 7.55 -5.16
CA THR A 166 -14.55 8.93 -5.39
C THR A 166 -13.41 9.88 -5.71
N ILE A 167 -13.53 10.60 -6.83
CA ILE A 167 -12.58 11.56 -7.35
C ILE A 167 -13.21 12.96 -7.22
N PHE A 168 -12.69 13.77 -6.31
CA PHE A 168 -13.10 15.16 -6.09
C PHE A 168 -12.16 16.11 -6.83
N SER A 169 -12.71 17.12 -7.51
CA SER A 169 -11.91 18.09 -8.26
C SER A 169 -11.04 19.01 -7.43
N CYS A 170 -11.32 19.11 -6.13
CA CYS A 170 -10.55 19.88 -5.16
C CYS A 170 -10.62 19.24 -3.76
N SER A 171 -9.86 19.80 -2.82
CA SER A 171 -9.85 19.40 -1.41
C SER A 171 -10.87 20.24 -0.61
N PRO A 172 -11.27 19.82 0.61
CA PRO A 172 -12.09 20.66 1.48
C PRO A 172 -11.46 22.05 1.70
N ASN A 173 -12.28 23.11 1.66
CA ASN A 173 -11.86 24.52 1.66
C ASN A 173 -11.13 24.99 0.39
N GLU A 174 -11.58 24.51 -0.78
CA GLU A 174 -11.08 24.92 -2.10
C GLU A 174 -12.20 25.04 -3.15
N TYR A 175 -11.83 25.64 -4.30
CA TYR A 175 -12.69 25.88 -5.45
C TYR A 175 -12.26 25.00 -6.63
N SER A 176 -13.21 24.65 -7.51
CA SER A 176 -12.88 24.20 -8.87
C SER A 176 -12.94 25.39 -9.83
N TRP A 177 -11.93 25.53 -10.70
CA TRP A 177 -11.77 26.71 -11.55
C TRP A 177 -12.08 26.43 -13.02
N GLU A 178 -12.88 27.32 -13.63
CA GLU A 178 -13.15 27.33 -15.07
C GLU A 178 -12.04 28.05 -15.85
N LEU A 179 -11.60 27.43 -16.96
CA LEU A 179 -10.53 27.87 -17.84
C LEU A 179 -11.09 28.28 -19.21
N GLU A 180 -10.98 29.57 -19.54
CA GLU A 180 -11.50 30.14 -20.79
C GLU A 180 -10.82 29.56 -22.04
N GLU A 181 -9.51 29.30 -21.95
CA GLU A 181 -8.66 28.80 -23.04
C GLU A 181 -9.11 27.41 -23.53
N PHE A 182 -9.52 26.54 -22.60
CA PHE A 182 -9.95 25.17 -22.90
C PHE A 182 -11.47 25.00 -22.92
N GLN A 183 -12.20 26.03 -22.47
CA GLN A 183 -13.65 26.04 -22.27
C GLN A 183 -14.12 24.89 -21.36
N GLN A 184 -13.44 24.68 -20.23
CA GLN A 184 -13.62 23.55 -19.30
C GLN A 184 -13.24 23.91 -17.86
N GLY A 185 -13.70 23.10 -16.90
CA GLY A 185 -13.10 23.01 -15.57
C GLY A 185 -11.65 22.50 -15.63
N ALA A 186 -10.77 23.10 -14.82
CA ALA A 186 -9.35 22.76 -14.76
C ALA A 186 -9.11 21.28 -14.38
N PHE A 187 -9.96 20.74 -13.50
CA PHE A 187 -9.97 19.34 -13.16
C PHE A 187 -10.47 18.47 -14.31
N THR A 188 -11.63 18.75 -14.90
CA THR A 188 -12.17 17.93 -15.98
C THR A 188 -11.21 17.91 -17.18
N TYR A 189 -10.57 19.02 -17.54
CA TYR A 189 -9.51 19.03 -18.55
C TYR A 189 -8.35 18.07 -18.18
N ALA A 190 -7.78 18.19 -16.98
CA ALA A 190 -6.67 17.34 -16.54
C ALA A 190 -7.05 15.84 -16.37
N LEU A 191 -8.31 15.56 -16.07
CA LEU A 191 -8.86 14.21 -15.93
C LEU A 191 -8.94 13.52 -17.29
N LEU A 192 -9.52 14.19 -18.29
CA LEU A 192 -9.57 13.68 -19.66
C LEU A 192 -8.18 13.60 -20.29
N GLU A 193 -7.34 14.62 -20.08
CA GLU A 193 -5.94 14.62 -20.50
C GLU A 193 -5.13 13.47 -19.87
N GLY A 194 -5.38 13.18 -18.59
CA GLY A 194 -4.72 12.13 -17.82
C GLY A 194 -5.13 10.72 -18.25
N LEU A 195 -6.43 10.46 -18.35
CA LEU A 195 -6.98 9.17 -18.76
C LEU A 195 -6.73 8.88 -20.25
N GLY A 196 -6.85 9.89 -21.11
CA GLY A 196 -6.72 9.77 -22.56
C GLY A 196 -5.29 9.62 -23.08
N SER A 197 -5.20 9.50 -24.41
CA SER A 197 -3.99 9.23 -25.20
C SER A 197 -2.77 10.12 -24.93
N LYS A 198 -2.96 11.33 -24.37
CA LYS A 198 -1.88 12.25 -23.98
C LYS A 198 -1.26 11.92 -22.61
N GLY A 199 -2.07 11.46 -21.66
CA GLY A 199 -1.66 11.17 -20.29
C GLY A 199 -1.41 9.68 -20.04
N GLN A 200 -2.23 8.79 -20.61
CA GLN A 200 -2.12 7.33 -20.51
C GLN A 200 -2.04 6.82 -19.05
N LYS A 201 -2.77 7.46 -18.13
CA LYS A 201 -2.78 7.14 -16.70
C LYS A 201 -3.77 6.00 -16.42
N ALA A 202 -3.32 4.79 -16.73
CA ALA A 202 -4.16 3.59 -16.79
C ALA A 202 -4.77 3.13 -15.46
N THR A 203 -4.16 3.46 -14.31
CA THR A 203 -4.62 3.05 -12.97
C THR A 203 -5.07 4.24 -12.13
N VAL A 204 -5.90 3.98 -11.12
CA VAL A 204 -6.35 4.99 -10.14
C VAL A 204 -5.15 5.70 -9.49
N GLU A 205 -4.10 4.97 -9.12
CA GLU A 205 -2.85 5.52 -8.58
C GLU A 205 -2.15 6.48 -9.57
N LYS A 206 -1.92 6.03 -10.81
CA LYS A 206 -1.25 6.84 -11.84
C LYS A 206 -2.06 8.12 -12.16
N LEU A 207 -3.38 8.03 -12.12
CA LEU A 207 -4.28 9.17 -12.31
C LEU A 207 -4.25 10.14 -11.12
N ASN A 208 -4.29 9.61 -9.89
CA ASN A 208 -4.19 10.37 -8.64
C ASN A 208 -2.95 11.28 -8.63
N ASP A 209 -1.79 10.70 -8.95
CA ASP A 209 -0.54 11.46 -9.00
C ASP A 209 -0.48 12.47 -10.14
N TYR A 210 -0.99 12.13 -11.33
CA TYR A 210 -1.06 13.08 -12.43
C TYR A 210 -1.93 14.31 -12.10
N LEU A 211 -3.12 14.08 -11.54
CA LEU A 211 -4.07 15.13 -11.18
C LEU A 211 -3.52 16.11 -10.13
N LYS A 212 -2.80 15.61 -9.10
CA LYS A 212 -2.16 16.44 -8.05
C LYS A 212 -1.23 17.51 -8.63
N TYR A 213 -0.49 17.19 -9.69
CA TYR A 213 0.41 18.13 -10.34
C TYR A 213 -0.31 18.95 -11.42
N ARG A 214 -1.08 18.29 -12.30
CA ARG A 214 -1.61 18.92 -13.50
C ARG A 214 -2.72 19.94 -13.23
N VAL A 215 -3.63 19.65 -12.30
CA VAL A 215 -4.69 20.62 -11.96
C VAL A 215 -4.11 21.85 -11.26
N LYS A 216 -3.08 21.65 -10.42
CA LYS A 216 -2.36 22.73 -9.74
C LYS A 216 -1.58 23.63 -10.71
N GLU A 217 -1.02 23.07 -11.78
CA GLU A 217 -0.40 23.82 -12.88
C GLU A 217 -1.44 24.65 -13.62
N LEU A 218 -2.58 24.05 -13.99
CA LEU A 218 -3.66 24.70 -14.72
C LEU A 218 -4.42 25.76 -13.90
N SER A 219 -4.53 25.60 -12.57
CA SER A 219 -5.18 26.55 -11.68
C SER A 219 -4.26 27.66 -11.16
N GLN A 220 -2.97 27.65 -11.54
CA GLN A 220 -1.91 28.41 -10.85
C GLN A 220 -2.16 29.93 -10.79
N ASP A 221 -2.75 30.53 -11.83
CA ASP A 221 -3.12 31.96 -11.89
C ASP A 221 -4.56 32.25 -11.39
N LYS A 222 -5.33 31.22 -11.00
CA LYS A 222 -6.70 31.34 -10.49
C LYS A 222 -6.76 31.25 -8.97
N GLY A 223 -6.10 30.24 -8.40
CA GLY A 223 -6.17 29.92 -6.99
C GLY A 223 -5.76 28.48 -6.69
N LYS A 224 -5.90 28.08 -5.43
CA LYS A 224 -5.58 26.71 -4.99
C LYS A 224 -6.68 25.75 -5.46
N GLN A 225 -6.29 24.68 -6.15
CA GLN A 225 -7.12 23.53 -6.47
C GLN A 225 -6.27 22.26 -6.38
N THR A 226 -6.64 21.37 -5.47
CA THR A 226 -5.89 20.16 -5.11
C THR A 226 -6.82 18.95 -5.19
N PRO A 227 -6.92 18.26 -6.34
CA PRO A 227 -7.78 17.08 -6.49
C PRO A 227 -7.49 16.02 -5.43
N ARG A 228 -8.54 15.29 -5.03
CA ARG A 228 -8.44 14.24 -4.01
C ARG A 228 -9.20 13.00 -4.45
N ILE A 229 -8.54 11.85 -4.38
CA ILE A 229 -9.19 10.55 -4.59
C ILE A 229 -9.32 9.84 -3.24
N THR A 230 -10.51 9.32 -2.94
CA THR A 230 -10.74 8.36 -1.85
C THR A 230 -10.73 6.95 -2.40
N ILE A 231 -9.80 6.13 -1.92
CA ILE A 231 -9.57 4.76 -2.37
C ILE A 231 -9.67 3.87 -1.14
N ASP A 232 -10.73 3.07 -1.04
CA ASP A 232 -10.88 2.03 -0.01
C ASP A 232 -11.58 0.78 -0.60
N PRO A 233 -11.07 -0.43 -0.35
CA PRO A 233 -9.79 -0.71 0.30
C PRO A 233 -8.61 -0.35 -0.61
N LEU A 234 -7.39 -0.29 -0.05
CA LEU A 234 -6.23 0.24 -0.76
C LEU A 234 -5.91 -0.50 -2.07
N GLU A 235 -6.22 -1.80 -2.19
CA GLU A 235 -6.00 -2.56 -3.44
C GLU A 235 -6.75 -1.97 -4.66
N LYS A 236 -7.77 -1.12 -4.45
CA LYS A 236 -8.40 -0.34 -5.53
C LYS A 236 -7.49 0.75 -6.14
N SER A 237 -6.28 1.00 -5.61
CA SER A 237 -5.27 1.87 -6.22
C SER A 237 -4.75 1.31 -7.57
N HIS A 238 -4.62 -0.01 -7.65
CA HIS A 238 -4.16 -0.74 -8.83
C HIS A 238 -5.29 -1.00 -9.84
N LEU A 239 -6.52 -0.58 -9.55
CA LEU A 239 -7.65 -0.73 -10.47
C LEU A 239 -7.32 -0.05 -11.81
N ILE A 240 -7.42 -0.82 -12.89
CA ILE A 240 -7.19 -0.36 -14.25
C ILE A 240 -8.45 0.35 -14.76
N LEU A 241 -8.38 1.67 -14.84
CA LEU A 241 -9.42 2.55 -15.38
C LEU A 241 -9.41 2.59 -16.91
N MET A 242 -8.22 2.47 -17.53
CA MET A 242 -8.04 2.53 -18.99
C MET A 242 -7.27 1.30 -19.48
N PRO A 243 -7.95 0.17 -19.78
CA PRO A 243 -7.33 -1.10 -20.14
C PRO A 243 -6.33 -1.00 -21.29
N LYS A 244 -6.66 -0.26 -22.35
CA LYS A 244 -5.80 -0.01 -23.52
C LYS A 244 -4.49 0.74 -23.24
N TYR A 245 -4.33 1.33 -22.05
CA TYR A 245 -3.09 1.98 -21.60
C TYR A 245 -2.39 1.22 -20.46
N ALA A 246 -2.94 0.07 -20.04
CA ALA A 246 -2.33 -0.76 -19.03
C ALA A 246 -0.98 -1.33 -19.50
N THR A 247 0.04 -1.19 -18.67
CA THR A 247 1.34 -1.82 -18.89
C THR A 247 1.34 -3.24 -18.31
N LEU A 248 2.28 -4.08 -18.76
CA LEU A 248 2.47 -5.42 -18.17
C LEU A 248 2.71 -5.36 -16.65
N ALA A 249 3.27 -4.26 -16.13
CA ALA A 249 3.44 -4.06 -14.69
C ALA A 249 2.12 -3.76 -13.95
N ASP A 250 1.19 -3.02 -14.57
CA ASP A 250 -0.16 -2.80 -14.01
C ASP A 250 -0.91 -4.13 -13.95
N ILE A 251 -0.89 -4.88 -15.05
CA ILE A 251 -1.55 -6.19 -15.16
C ILE A 251 -0.95 -7.18 -14.15
N ALA A 252 0.39 -7.27 -14.03
CA ALA A 252 1.05 -8.13 -13.06
C ALA A 252 0.73 -7.76 -11.59
N THR A 253 0.54 -6.47 -11.29
CA THR A 253 0.12 -6.00 -9.96
C THR A 253 -1.33 -6.40 -9.69
N LEU A 254 -2.21 -6.25 -10.67
CA LEU A 254 -3.61 -6.66 -10.58
C LEU A 254 -3.77 -8.20 -10.45
N LYS A 255 -2.95 -8.99 -11.15
CA LYS A 255 -2.84 -10.45 -10.97
C LYS A 255 -2.46 -10.82 -9.54
N LEU A 256 -1.47 -10.13 -8.97
CA LEU A 256 -1.03 -10.39 -7.59
C LEU A 256 -2.17 -10.15 -6.59
N ASP A 257 -2.99 -9.12 -6.79
CA ASP A 257 -4.17 -8.86 -5.96
C ASP A 257 -5.32 -9.86 -6.22
N ALA A 258 -5.47 -10.37 -7.45
CA ALA A 258 -6.40 -11.45 -7.76
C ALA A 258 -6.02 -12.77 -7.06
N PHE A 259 -4.74 -13.18 -7.13
CA PHE A 259 -4.18 -14.31 -6.36
C PHE A 259 -4.33 -14.12 -4.84
N ARG A 260 -4.13 -12.89 -4.32
CA ARG A 260 -4.35 -12.56 -2.90
C ARG A 260 -5.81 -12.73 -2.50
N ALA A 261 -6.76 -12.26 -3.30
CA ALA A 261 -8.18 -12.47 -3.05
C ALA A 261 -8.55 -13.96 -3.08
N GLN A 262 -8.04 -14.71 -4.06
CA GLN A 262 -8.30 -16.15 -4.21
C GLN A 262 -7.75 -16.97 -3.02
N SER A 263 -6.52 -16.71 -2.60
CA SER A 263 -5.90 -17.39 -1.44
C SER A 263 -6.59 -17.06 -0.10
N LYS A 264 -7.19 -15.87 0.03
CA LYS A 264 -8.08 -15.50 1.15
C LYS A 264 -9.49 -16.11 1.05
N ARG A 265 -9.82 -16.81 -0.05
CA ARG A 265 -11.18 -17.28 -0.41
C ARG A 265 -12.20 -16.14 -0.59
N GLU A 266 -11.74 -14.94 -0.93
CA GLU A 266 -12.57 -13.79 -1.34
C GLU A 266 -13.06 -14.00 -2.80
N PHE A 267 -13.70 -15.14 -3.09
CA PHE A 267 -13.89 -15.66 -4.46
C PHE A 267 -14.59 -14.69 -5.43
N GLY A 268 -15.58 -13.93 -4.98
CA GLY A 268 -16.23 -12.88 -5.80
C GLY A 268 -15.25 -11.78 -6.22
N LYS A 269 -14.44 -11.28 -5.28
CA LYS A 269 -13.38 -10.29 -5.54
C LYS A 269 -12.26 -10.87 -6.41
N ALA A 270 -11.86 -12.12 -6.18
CA ALA A 270 -10.89 -12.81 -7.03
C ALA A 270 -11.38 -12.93 -8.48
N LYS A 271 -12.62 -13.41 -8.67
CA LYS A 271 -13.30 -13.50 -9.98
C LYS A 271 -13.42 -12.13 -10.66
N SER A 272 -13.69 -11.07 -9.90
CA SER A 272 -13.72 -9.69 -10.40
C SER A 272 -12.34 -9.24 -10.89
N LEU A 273 -11.30 -9.35 -10.06
CA LEU A 273 -9.94 -8.95 -10.41
C LEU A 273 -9.37 -9.76 -11.59
N TRP A 274 -9.64 -11.06 -11.66
CA TRP A 274 -9.26 -11.90 -12.80
C TRP A 274 -9.98 -11.52 -14.11
N ARG A 275 -11.25 -11.11 -14.05
CA ARG A 275 -11.97 -10.55 -15.22
C ARG A 275 -11.34 -9.23 -15.68
N MET A 276 -10.89 -8.38 -14.75
CA MET A 276 -10.18 -7.14 -15.09
C MET A 276 -8.79 -7.41 -15.69
N VAL A 277 -8.07 -8.44 -15.23
CA VAL A 277 -6.81 -8.91 -15.87
C VAL A 277 -7.07 -9.30 -17.32
N LEU A 278 -8.09 -10.12 -17.60
CA LEU A 278 -8.46 -10.50 -18.97
C LEU A 278 -8.86 -9.31 -19.85
N ASN A 279 -9.52 -8.31 -19.28
CA ASN A 279 -9.92 -7.10 -20.01
C ASN A 279 -8.74 -6.14 -20.29
N ALA A 280 -7.66 -6.21 -19.51
CA ALA A 280 -6.44 -5.41 -19.70
C ALA A 280 -5.35 -6.14 -20.51
N ALA A 281 -5.40 -7.47 -20.60
CA ALA A 281 -4.47 -8.26 -21.39
C ALA A 281 -4.68 -8.06 -22.89
N GLN A 282 -3.58 -7.89 -23.65
CA GLN A 282 -3.61 -7.75 -25.11
C GLN A 282 -3.66 -9.13 -25.81
N GLY A 283 -4.48 -10.05 -25.28
CA GLY A 283 -4.55 -11.45 -25.68
C GLY A 283 -5.14 -12.33 -24.57
N PRO A 284 -5.28 -13.65 -24.79
CA PRO A 284 -5.69 -14.58 -23.73
C PRO A 284 -4.64 -14.61 -22.62
N ASP A 285 -5.09 -14.53 -21.37
CA ASP A 285 -4.24 -14.58 -20.19
C ASP A 285 -4.44 -15.92 -19.46
N GLU A 286 -3.48 -16.84 -19.59
CA GLU A 286 -3.63 -18.23 -19.14
C GLU A 286 -3.85 -18.32 -17.62
N ASP A 287 -3.08 -17.56 -16.82
CA ASP A 287 -3.25 -17.50 -15.35
C ASP A 287 -4.69 -17.14 -14.97
N ALA A 288 -5.27 -16.13 -15.64
CA ALA A 288 -6.61 -15.65 -15.35
C ALA A 288 -7.70 -16.61 -15.82
N ILE A 289 -7.50 -17.31 -16.95
CA ILE A 289 -8.42 -18.33 -17.44
C ILE A 289 -8.42 -19.55 -16.50
N GLU A 290 -7.24 -20.03 -16.11
CA GLU A 290 -7.09 -21.16 -15.19
C GLU A 290 -7.72 -20.83 -13.83
N ALA A 291 -7.35 -19.70 -13.22
CA ALA A 291 -7.89 -19.29 -11.92
C ALA A 291 -9.41 -19.06 -11.93
N LEU A 292 -10.00 -18.54 -13.00
CA LEU A 292 -11.46 -18.41 -13.12
C LEU A 292 -12.17 -19.78 -13.21
N ASN A 293 -11.55 -20.76 -13.87
CA ASN A 293 -12.05 -22.13 -13.91
C ASN A 293 -11.90 -22.82 -12.56
N GLU A 294 -10.77 -22.67 -11.86
CA GLU A 294 -10.56 -23.16 -10.50
C GLU A 294 -11.64 -22.63 -9.54
N ILE A 295 -11.89 -21.31 -9.55
CA ILE A 295 -12.91 -20.68 -8.71
C ILE A 295 -14.31 -21.26 -9.02
N ALA A 296 -14.66 -21.41 -10.31
CA ALA A 296 -15.94 -21.99 -10.71
C ALA A 296 -16.08 -23.49 -10.34
N ILE A 297 -14.97 -24.23 -10.26
CA ILE A 297 -14.95 -25.63 -9.77
C ILE A 297 -15.10 -25.64 -8.24
N GLN A 298 -14.40 -24.78 -7.51
CA GLN A 298 -14.47 -24.69 -6.05
C GLN A 298 -15.85 -24.24 -5.57
N GLU A 299 -16.50 -23.31 -6.26
CA GLU A 299 -17.89 -22.91 -6.00
C GLU A 299 -18.87 -24.09 -6.17
N LYS A 300 -18.71 -24.89 -7.23
CA LYS A 300 -19.54 -26.09 -7.46
C LYS A 300 -19.29 -27.22 -6.44
N LEU A 301 -18.04 -27.41 -6.01
CA LEU A 301 -17.70 -28.43 -5.02
C LEU A 301 -18.16 -28.05 -3.61
N GLY A 302 -18.33 -26.76 -3.30
CA GLY A 302 -18.90 -26.29 -2.04
C GLY A 302 -20.40 -26.59 -1.84
N ASP A 303 -21.13 -26.82 -2.93
CA ASP A 303 -22.60 -26.96 -2.92
C ASP A 303 -23.09 -28.39 -2.60
N PHE A 304 -22.17 -29.36 -2.42
CA PHE A 304 -22.51 -30.74 -2.05
C PHE A 304 -23.09 -30.92 -0.63
N SER A 305 -23.26 -29.84 0.13
CA SER A 305 -23.83 -29.86 1.48
C SER A 305 -25.35 -30.11 1.56
N GLN A 306 -26.06 -30.17 0.42
CA GLN A 306 -27.52 -30.37 0.38
C GLN A 306 -28.01 -31.79 0.04
N PHE A 307 -27.13 -32.78 -0.16
CA PHE A 307 -27.56 -34.17 -0.44
C PHE A 307 -27.74 -35.01 0.84
N PRO A 308 -28.96 -35.49 1.16
CA PRO A 308 -29.22 -36.24 2.39
C PRO A 308 -28.86 -37.73 2.24
N PHE A 309 -27.59 -38.08 2.48
CA PHE A 309 -27.16 -39.47 2.64
C PHE A 309 -26.98 -39.82 4.12
N SER A 310 -27.94 -40.57 4.67
CA SER A 310 -27.82 -41.28 5.94
C SER A 310 -28.11 -42.78 5.69
N PRO A 311 -27.12 -43.66 5.85
CA PRO A 311 -27.38 -45.09 6.02
C PRO A 311 -28.16 -45.27 7.34
N LYS A 312 -29.31 -45.96 7.29
CA LYS A 312 -29.98 -46.39 8.53
C LYS A 312 -29.20 -47.56 9.14
N PRO A 313 -28.96 -47.59 10.46
CA PRO A 313 -28.62 -48.83 11.14
C PRO A 313 -29.88 -49.72 11.21
N GLU A 314 -29.76 -50.99 10.84
CA GLU A 314 -30.82 -51.97 11.06
C GLU A 314 -30.65 -52.72 12.38
N ASN A 315 -31.80 -53.06 12.94
CA ASN A 315 -32.06 -53.73 14.21
C ASN A 315 -31.05 -54.81 14.64
N PHE A 316 -30.67 -54.76 15.92
CA PHE A 316 -30.60 -55.97 16.74
C PHE A 316 -31.36 -55.74 18.05
N GLU A 317 -32.58 -56.28 18.12
CA GLU A 317 -33.27 -56.48 19.39
C GLU A 317 -32.63 -57.66 20.13
N ASN A 318 -32.32 -57.50 21.41
CA ASN A 318 -32.55 -58.51 22.43
C ASN A 318 -32.38 -57.91 23.84
N LEU A 319 -33.38 -58.13 24.69
CA LEU A 319 -33.38 -57.83 26.13
C LEU A 319 -32.76 -59.02 26.91
N PRO A 320 -32.41 -58.93 28.22
CA PRO A 320 -33.21 -58.27 29.25
C PRO A 320 -32.51 -57.36 30.29
N THR A 321 -33.35 -56.47 30.80
CA THR A 321 -33.28 -55.65 32.02
C THR A 321 -32.47 -56.15 33.21
N SER A 322 -31.83 -55.19 33.91
CA SER A 322 -31.79 -55.18 35.38
C SER A 322 -31.82 -53.75 35.94
N GLU A 323 -32.28 -53.64 37.19
CA GLU A 323 -32.53 -52.46 38.03
C GLU A 323 -31.29 -51.54 38.23
N THR A 324 -31.36 -50.26 38.64
CA THR A 324 -32.38 -49.54 39.46
C THR A 324 -32.37 -48.01 39.20
N GLN A 325 -33.32 -47.26 39.77
CA GLN A 325 -33.35 -45.77 39.72
C GLN A 325 -32.46 -45.09 40.80
N PRO A 326 -32.10 -43.79 40.63
CA PRO A 326 -31.21 -43.05 41.52
C PRO A 326 -31.91 -42.26 42.65
N PRO A 327 -31.21 -41.99 43.77
CA PRO A 327 -31.63 -41.01 44.78
C PRO A 327 -31.13 -39.57 44.47
N LYS A 328 -31.74 -38.57 45.12
CA LYS A 328 -31.38 -37.15 45.03
C LYS A 328 -30.86 -36.59 46.37
N SER A 329 -30.30 -35.37 46.28
CA SER A 329 -30.42 -34.26 47.23
C SER A 329 -29.78 -34.32 48.64
N THR A 330 -28.72 -33.51 48.78
CA THR A 330 -28.48 -32.46 49.81
C THR A 330 -28.19 -32.79 51.28
N GLU A 331 -27.31 -31.94 51.85
CA GLU A 331 -27.08 -31.64 53.28
C GLU A 331 -26.36 -32.72 54.12
N LEU A 332 -25.59 -32.38 55.18
CA LEU A 332 -25.44 -31.11 55.92
C LEU A 332 -23.94 -30.81 56.29
N LEU A 333 -23.68 -29.92 57.25
CA LEU A 333 -22.40 -29.21 57.49
C LEU A 333 -21.48 -29.81 58.59
N GLU A 334 -20.22 -29.31 58.59
CA GLU A 334 -19.43 -28.83 59.75
C GLU A 334 -18.16 -29.60 60.19
N SER A 335 -17.26 -28.87 60.88
CA SER A 335 -15.91 -29.24 61.43
C SER A 335 -14.77 -29.36 60.40
N LEU A 336 -13.54 -28.83 60.55
CA LEU A 336 -12.91 -27.79 61.42
C LEU A 336 -12.01 -26.92 60.50
N ASN A 337 -11.92 -25.58 60.53
CA ASN A 337 -11.45 -24.61 61.54
C ASN A 337 -9.90 -24.48 61.69
N ILE A 338 -9.43 -23.23 61.92
CA ILE A 338 -8.06 -22.77 62.28
C ILE A 338 -7.00 -22.73 61.13
N GLN A 339 -6.11 -21.74 61.00
CA GLN A 339 -6.19 -20.26 61.10
C GLN A 339 -4.89 -19.62 60.54
N THR A 340 -4.88 -18.30 60.29
CA THR A 340 -3.67 -17.52 59.97
C THR A 340 -3.01 -16.92 61.22
N PRO A 341 -1.71 -16.56 61.17
CA PRO A 341 -1.12 -15.58 62.09
C PRO A 341 -0.79 -14.25 61.41
N SER A 342 -0.94 -13.14 62.12
CA SER A 342 -0.47 -11.80 61.69
C SER A 342 0.09 -10.97 62.87
N LYS A 343 0.72 -9.84 62.56
CA LYS A 343 1.59 -8.99 63.42
C LYS A 343 1.05 -8.56 64.81
N PRO A 344 1.96 -8.41 65.79
CA PRO A 344 2.07 -7.22 66.68
C PRO A 344 3.12 -6.22 66.10
N GLN A 345 3.09 -4.88 66.25
CA GLN A 345 2.80 -3.94 67.37
C GLN A 345 3.92 -3.91 68.45
N GLY A 346 4.45 -2.75 68.92
CA GLY A 346 4.05 -1.34 68.72
C GLY A 346 5.14 -0.26 68.99
N LYS A 347 4.71 0.94 69.43
CA LYS A 347 5.43 2.24 69.59
C LYS A 347 6.17 2.36 70.97
N PRO A 348 6.87 3.48 71.41
CA PRO A 348 6.85 4.88 70.94
C PRO A 348 8.11 5.80 71.07
N GLN A 349 7.94 7.07 70.64
CA GLN A 349 8.59 8.34 71.08
C GLN A 349 10.09 8.65 70.85
N GLY A 350 10.38 9.89 70.39
CA GLY A 350 11.74 10.48 70.31
C GLY A 350 11.88 11.75 69.43
N LYS A 351 12.23 12.89 70.03
CA LYS A 351 12.69 14.18 69.46
C LYS A 351 13.72 14.77 70.48
N PRO A 352 14.58 15.78 70.20
CA PRO A 352 14.55 16.77 69.11
C PRO A 352 15.93 17.15 68.47
N GLN A 353 15.95 18.20 67.63
CA GLN A 353 17.12 19.08 67.25
C GLN A 353 18.29 18.45 66.44
N GLY A 354 19.02 19.17 65.58
CA GLY A 354 18.84 20.54 65.05
C GLY A 354 20.06 21.06 64.24
N ARG A 355 19.89 22.14 63.46
CA ARG A 355 20.90 22.86 62.61
C ARG A 355 21.52 22.05 61.43
N SER A 356 22.03 22.63 60.33
CA SER A 356 21.86 23.98 59.74
C SER A 356 22.33 24.01 58.25
N LYS A 357 21.85 24.97 57.44
CA LYS A 357 22.39 25.29 56.09
C LYS A 357 23.74 26.03 56.19
N PRO A 358 24.54 26.12 55.11
CA PRO A 358 24.38 27.15 54.06
C PRO A 358 24.08 26.52 52.68
N LYS A 359 23.49 27.17 51.66
CA LYS A 359 23.11 28.57 51.35
C LYS A 359 24.25 29.55 51.01
N SER A 360 24.59 29.60 49.72
CA SER A 360 25.11 30.79 49.02
C SER A 360 24.21 31.10 47.81
N GLU A 361 24.22 32.34 47.32
CA GLU A 361 23.22 32.91 46.40
C GLU A 361 23.89 33.64 45.20
N PRO A 362 23.18 34.25 44.21
CA PRO A 362 23.55 34.08 42.80
C PRO A 362 23.89 35.40 42.05
N LYS A 363 23.90 35.35 40.69
CA LYS A 363 24.04 36.43 39.67
C LYS A 363 25.47 36.58 39.10
N PRO A 364 25.68 37.17 37.88
CA PRO A 364 24.73 37.98 37.10
C PRO A 364 24.45 37.56 35.64
N LYS A 365 23.55 38.32 34.98
CA LYS A 365 23.21 38.23 33.55
C LYS A 365 24.12 39.12 32.69
N ALA A 366 24.51 38.66 31.51
CA ALA A 366 24.94 39.47 30.36
C ALA A 366 24.37 38.82 29.09
N LYS A 367 23.43 39.45 28.37
CA LYS A 367 23.61 40.46 27.30
C LYS A 367 24.05 39.87 25.95
N THR A 368 23.10 39.88 25.01
CA THR A 368 23.26 39.61 23.58
C THR A 368 24.24 40.59 22.90
N PRO A 369 25.06 40.13 21.94
CA PRO A 369 25.68 41.00 20.93
C PRO A 369 24.94 40.90 19.59
N THR A 370 24.16 41.91 19.25
CA THR A 370 23.70 42.12 17.87
C THR A 370 24.90 42.53 17.01
N ARG A 371 25.09 41.92 15.83
CA ARG A 371 26.02 42.47 14.82
C ARG A 371 25.39 42.46 13.44
N SER A 372 25.51 43.59 12.74
CA SER A 372 24.80 43.90 11.51
C SER A 372 25.75 44.46 10.45
N ILE A 373 25.57 44.04 9.18
CA ILE A 373 25.89 44.82 7.97
C ILE A 373 27.42 44.97 7.70
N PRO A 374 27.92 44.68 6.48
CA PRO A 374 27.64 45.47 5.27
C PRO A 374 26.78 44.79 4.20
N LYS A 375 26.10 45.63 3.42
CA LYS A 375 25.75 45.34 2.01
C LYS A 375 26.94 45.75 1.14
N THR A 376 27.15 45.06 0.02
CA THR A 376 27.96 45.58 -1.11
C THR A 376 27.19 45.34 -2.40
N GLN A 377 27.13 46.33 -3.29
CA GLN A 377 26.38 46.27 -4.55
C GLN A 377 27.31 46.49 -5.76
N LEU A 378 27.29 45.54 -6.72
CA LEU A 378 27.50 45.75 -8.17
C LEU A 378 28.88 46.33 -8.60
N PRO A 379 29.24 46.38 -9.90
CA PRO A 379 28.56 45.92 -11.15
C PRO A 379 29.17 44.62 -11.74
N GLY A 380 28.73 44.03 -12.86
CA GLY A 380 27.56 44.27 -13.74
C GLY A 380 27.69 43.55 -15.10
N LYS A 381 26.66 43.67 -15.99
CA LYS A 381 26.68 43.78 -17.48
C LYS A 381 27.90 43.15 -18.23
N LYS A 382 27.80 42.25 -19.23
CA LYS A 382 26.77 41.80 -20.23
C LYS A 382 27.09 40.29 -20.59
N THR A 383 26.40 39.51 -21.45
CA THR A 383 25.76 39.80 -22.75
C THR A 383 24.74 38.71 -23.16
N ARG A 384 23.62 39.09 -23.77
CA ARG A 384 22.72 38.18 -24.52
C ARG A 384 23.33 37.81 -25.89
N ARG A 385 23.06 36.59 -26.36
CA ARG A 385 22.67 36.36 -27.77
C ARG A 385 21.34 35.59 -27.79
N GLN A 386 20.38 36.13 -28.53
CA GLN A 386 19.17 35.44 -28.98
C GLN A 386 19.23 35.42 -30.51
N ILE A 387 18.84 34.31 -31.14
CA ILE A 387 18.36 34.28 -32.54
C ILE A 387 17.15 33.33 -32.60
N LEU A 388 16.23 33.60 -33.52
CA LEU A 388 14.96 32.93 -33.83
C LEU A 388 14.90 32.76 -35.37
N ILE A 389 14.17 31.84 -36.00
CA ILE A 389 13.14 30.90 -35.49
C ILE A 389 13.66 29.44 -35.67
N LEU A 390 13.02 28.38 -36.18
CA LEU A 390 11.67 28.06 -36.73
C LEU A 390 11.38 26.56 -36.43
N GLY A 391 10.10 26.16 -36.40
CA GLY A 391 9.69 24.80 -35.97
C GLY A 391 9.63 23.72 -37.06
N GLY A 392 9.56 22.47 -36.62
CA GLY A 392 9.35 21.25 -37.42
C GLY A 392 8.90 20.09 -36.51
N LEU A 393 8.26 19.05 -37.08
CA LEU A 393 7.58 17.96 -36.35
C LEU A 393 8.14 16.57 -36.74
N ALA A 394 7.80 15.56 -35.91
CA ALA A 394 8.25 14.15 -35.97
C ALA A 394 9.74 13.90 -35.65
N GLY A 395 10.14 12.74 -35.10
CA GLY A 395 9.34 11.61 -34.58
C GLY A 395 10.21 10.41 -34.17
N SER A 396 9.60 9.41 -33.50
CA SER A 396 10.19 8.10 -33.10
C SER A 396 11.41 8.11 -32.15
N GLY A 397 11.43 7.18 -31.19
CA GLY A 397 12.48 7.08 -30.16
C GLY A 397 13.39 5.85 -30.31
N PHE A 398 14.23 5.59 -29.29
CA PHE A 398 15.00 4.35 -29.16
C PHE A 398 15.17 3.96 -27.69
N VAL A 399 15.25 2.66 -27.40
CA VAL A 399 15.48 2.11 -26.04
C VAL A 399 16.83 1.39 -26.01
N GLY A 400 17.73 1.82 -25.12
CA GLY A 400 19.05 1.21 -24.95
C GLY A 400 19.02 0.00 -24.01
N THR A 401 18.83 -1.20 -24.56
CA THR A 401 18.95 -2.46 -23.79
C THR A 401 20.41 -2.84 -23.56
N VAL A 402 20.83 -2.98 -22.31
CA VAL A 402 22.15 -3.53 -21.95
C VAL A 402 22.03 -5.04 -21.73
N LEU A 403 22.52 -5.83 -22.68
CA LEU A 403 22.73 -7.27 -22.52
C LEU A 403 24.07 -7.52 -21.82
N THR A 404 24.07 -8.32 -20.76
CA THR A 404 25.29 -8.80 -20.09
C THR A 404 25.55 -10.25 -20.48
N GLN A 405 26.51 -10.50 -21.36
CA GLN A 405 27.03 -11.84 -21.63
C GLN A 405 28.04 -12.26 -20.55
N ILE A 406 28.03 -13.55 -20.21
CA ILE A 406 29.03 -14.18 -19.34
C ILE A 406 30.07 -14.85 -20.23
N PHE A 407 31.36 -14.54 -20.02
CA PHE A 407 32.49 -15.22 -20.67
C PHE A 407 33.35 -15.95 -19.65
N PHE A 408 33.81 -17.15 -20.02
CA PHE A 408 34.87 -17.87 -19.32
C PHE A 408 36.26 -17.32 -19.70
N LYS A 409 37.29 -17.71 -18.93
CA LYS A 409 38.56 -16.96 -18.81
C LYS A 409 39.76 -17.62 -19.52
N GLU A 410 40.38 -16.85 -20.44
CA GLU A 410 41.80 -16.90 -20.88
C GLU A 410 42.32 -18.17 -21.62
N PRO A 411 43.51 -18.15 -22.30
CA PRO A 411 44.62 -17.18 -22.18
C PRO A 411 45.26 -16.60 -23.47
N SER A 412 45.90 -15.42 -23.29
CA SER A 412 47.07 -14.88 -24.06
C SER A 412 46.85 -14.51 -25.56
N THR A 413 47.61 -13.64 -26.22
CA THR A 413 48.87 -12.89 -25.94
C THR A 413 48.83 -11.43 -26.46
N GLU A 414 49.62 -10.55 -25.83
CA GLU A 414 50.37 -9.38 -26.36
C GLU A 414 49.78 -8.35 -27.38
N ASN A 415 49.78 -7.08 -26.94
CA ASN A 415 50.32 -5.87 -27.59
C ASN A 415 50.32 -5.70 -29.13
N ILE A 416 49.79 -4.56 -29.62
CA ILE A 416 50.56 -3.42 -30.20
C ILE A 416 49.62 -2.22 -30.45
N SER A 417 50.18 -1.02 -30.67
CA SER A 417 49.52 0.29 -30.73
C SER A 417 49.19 0.81 -32.14
N SER A 418 48.57 2.01 -32.19
CA SER A 418 48.62 3.01 -33.30
C SER A 418 47.96 2.65 -34.65
N SER A 419 47.47 3.60 -35.47
CA SER A 419 47.12 5.03 -35.27
C SER A 419 46.44 5.60 -36.54
N ASP A 420 45.50 6.54 -36.36
CA ASP A 420 45.15 7.69 -37.21
C ASP A 420 44.66 7.52 -38.68
N GLN A 421 44.02 8.61 -39.14
CA GLN A 421 43.58 8.98 -40.51
C GLN A 421 42.43 8.13 -41.13
N GLU A 422 41.29 8.69 -41.52
CA GLU A 422 41.00 9.83 -42.43
C GLU A 422 41.36 9.60 -43.90
N ALA A 423 40.35 9.36 -44.74
CA ALA A 423 40.02 10.23 -45.89
C ALA A 423 38.68 9.81 -46.53
N LEU A 424 37.97 10.77 -47.14
CA LEU A 424 36.75 10.53 -47.93
C LEU A 424 37.08 10.09 -49.36
N LEU A 425 36.16 9.36 -50.02
CA LEU A 425 35.53 9.76 -51.30
C LEU A 425 34.53 8.69 -51.82
N GLU A 426 33.43 9.16 -52.43
CA GLU A 426 32.43 8.37 -53.18
C GLU A 426 32.72 8.43 -54.72
N PRO A 427 31.86 7.98 -55.65
CA PRO A 427 30.86 6.88 -55.62
C PRO A 427 31.04 5.89 -56.81
N ALA A 428 30.33 4.74 -56.78
CA ALA A 428 30.03 3.93 -57.97
C ALA A 428 28.80 3.01 -57.72
N ASP A 429 28.18 2.50 -58.79
CA ASP A 429 26.84 1.87 -58.78
C ASP A 429 26.79 0.55 -59.59
N ILE A 430 25.65 -0.15 -59.56
CA ILE A 430 25.16 -1.19 -60.49
C ILE A 430 25.62 -2.66 -60.28
N SER A 431 24.71 -3.41 -59.63
CA SER A 431 24.32 -4.83 -59.85
C SER A 431 25.33 -5.99 -59.74
N THR A 432 25.13 -6.85 -58.73
CA THR A 432 24.66 -8.26 -58.90
C THR A 432 24.26 -8.86 -57.53
N PRO A 433 23.30 -9.80 -57.44
CA PRO A 433 22.80 -10.30 -56.15
C PRO A 433 23.59 -11.50 -55.61
N PRO A 434 24.16 -11.44 -54.39
CA PRO A 434 24.74 -12.60 -53.72
C PRO A 434 23.68 -13.43 -52.96
N GLN A 435 23.98 -14.73 -52.77
CA GLN A 435 23.07 -15.70 -52.14
C GLN A 435 22.92 -15.49 -50.62
N GLN A 436 21.69 -15.59 -50.10
CA GLN A 436 21.44 -15.65 -48.66
C GLN A 436 21.90 -16.99 -48.08
N LYS A 437 22.72 -16.94 -47.02
CA LYS A 437 22.94 -18.08 -46.11
C LYS A 437 21.92 -18.02 -44.98
N THR A 438 21.12 -19.07 -44.83
CA THR A 438 20.30 -19.28 -43.63
C THR A 438 21.20 -19.73 -42.48
N VAL A 439 21.01 -19.17 -41.29
CA VAL A 439 21.58 -19.69 -40.04
C VAL A 439 20.42 -20.22 -39.19
N THR A 440 20.57 -21.46 -38.72
CA THR A 440 19.61 -22.13 -37.84
C THR A 440 20.23 -22.36 -36.48
N GLN A 441 19.46 -22.17 -35.41
CA GLN A 441 19.89 -22.47 -34.05
C GLN A 441 18.79 -23.26 -33.32
N GLU A 442 19.19 -24.36 -32.68
CA GLU A 442 18.28 -25.29 -32.01
C GLU A 442 18.34 -25.12 -30.49
N PHE A 443 17.17 -25.17 -29.84
CA PHE A 443 17.02 -25.13 -28.40
C PHE A 443 16.13 -26.29 -27.95
N THR A 444 16.48 -26.93 -26.83
CA THR A 444 15.64 -27.94 -26.17
C THR A 444 15.20 -27.42 -24.82
N THR A 445 13.89 -27.40 -24.56
CA THR A 445 13.31 -27.07 -23.26
C THR A 445 12.69 -28.32 -22.65
N VAL A 446 12.81 -28.49 -21.34
CA VAL A 446 12.43 -29.72 -20.61
C VAL A 446 11.50 -29.35 -19.46
N LYS A 447 10.35 -30.02 -19.36
CA LYS A 447 9.38 -29.83 -18.26
C LYS A 447 9.48 -31.00 -17.27
N LEU A 448 9.62 -30.68 -15.98
CA LEU A 448 9.68 -31.66 -14.90
C LEU A 448 8.35 -31.74 -14.13
N ASN A 449 8.07 -32.88 -13.50
CA ASN A 449 6.99 -33.05 -12.52
C ASN A 449 7.47 -32.69 -11.09
N ASN A 450 6.57 -32.81 -10.11
CA ASN A 450 6.85 -32.48 -8.70
C ASN A 450 7.83 -33.46 -8.00
N THR A 451 8.18 -34.60 -8.62
CA THR A 451 9.22 -35.54 -8.15
C THR A 451 10.55 -35.37 -8.89
N GLY A 452 10.63 -34.48 -9.90
CA GLY A 452 11.85 -34.16 -10.64
C GLY A 452 12.04 -34.94 -11.96
N GLU A 453 11.08 -35.75 -12.38
CA GLU A 453 11.14 -36.54 -13.61
C GLU A 453 10.70 -35.74 -14.84
N ILE A 454 11.27 -36.09 -16.00
CA ILE A 454 11.02 -35.40 -17.27
C ILE A 454 9.70 -35.88 -17.88
N ILE A 455 8.68 -35.01 -17.85
CA ILE A 455 7.35 -35.26 -18.44
C ILE A 455 7.14 -34.62 -19.82
N SER A 456 8.04 -33.75 -20.28
CA SER A 456 8.04 -33.28 -21.68
C SER A 456 9.40 -32.74 -22.13
N ARG A 457 9.68 -32.87 -23.43
CA ARG A 457 10.80 -32.21 -24.12
C ARG A 457 10.28 -31.50 -25.37
N ILE A 458 10.54 -30.20 -25.48
CA ILE A 458 10.13 -29.35 -26.61
C ILE A 458 11.39 -28.93 -27.36
N PHE A 459 11.43 -29.19 -28.66
CA PHE A 459 12.46 -28.66 -29.57
C PHE A 459 11.96 -27.39 -30.25
N LEU A 460 12.78 -26.34 -30.23
CA LEU A 460 12.59 -25.10 -30.95
C LEU A 460 13.72 -24.93 -31.95
N ILE A 461 13.37 -24.77 -33.23
CA ILE A 461 14.31 -24.48 -34.32
C ILE A 461 14.00 -23.05 -34.79
N LEU A 462 14.93 -22.13 -34.57
CA LEU A 462 14.84 -20.76 -35.08
C LEU A 462 15.73 -20.63 -36.31
N GLY A 463 15.13 -20.26 -37.44
CA GLY A 463 15.81 -19.91 -38.68
C GLY A 463 15.36 -18.53 -39.16
N GLY A 464 16.32 -17.64 -39.42
CA GLY A 464 16.06 -16.29 -39.90
C GLY A 464 16.67 -16.03 -41.27
N LEU A 465 15.91 -15.34 -42.14
CA LEU A 465 16.44 -14.75 -43.37
C LEU A 465 16.68 -13.25 -43.14
N ALA A 466 17.92 -12.81 -43.36
CA ALA A 466 18.28 -11.40 -43.25
C ALA A 466 17.90 -10.66 -44.55
N GLY A 467 16.89 -9.81 -44.46
CA GLY A 467 16.39 -8.94 -45.53
C GLY A 467 15.47 -7.86 -44.95
N SER A 468 15.51 -6.65 -45.51
CA SER A 468 14.83 -5.48 -44.95
C SER A 468 13.31 -5.53 -45.15
N GLY A 469 12.55 -5.58 -44.05
CA GLY A 469 11.10 -5.41 -44.03
C GLY A 469 10.33 -6.63 -43.54
N PHE A 470 9.75 -6.51 -42.34
CA PHE A 470 8.69 -7.37 -41.77
C PHE A 470 8.92 -8.91 -41.87
N VAL A 471 9.73 -9.47 -40.97
CA VAL A 471 9.87 -10.93 -40.81
C VAL A 471 8.82 -11.46 -39.83
N GLY A 472 7.80 -12.16 -40.33
CA GLY A 472 6.86 -12.94 -39.52
C GLY A 472 7.48 -14.27 -39.07
N THR A 473 7.39 -14.59 -37.77
CA THR A 473 7.94 -15.83 -37.22
C THR A 473 7.03 -17.03 -37.50
N VAL A 474 7.47 -17.97 -38.35
CA VAL A 474 6.74 -19.21 -38.61
C VAL A 474 7.12 -20.26 -37.56
N LEU A 475 6.32 -20.36 -36.50
CA LEU A 475 6.40 -21.46 -35.55
C LEU A 475 5.77 -22.73 -36.14
N THR A 476 6.52 -23.83 -36.18
CA THR A 476 5.98 -25.16 -36.52
C THR A 476 6.30 -26.15 -35.41
N GLN A 477 5.26 -26.60 -34.69
CA GLN A 477 5.38 -27.69 -33.73
C GLN A 477 5.41 -29.03 -34.45
N ARG A 478 6.38 -29.89 -34.11
CA ARG A 478 6.35 -31.33 -34.44
C ARG A 478 6.13 -32.14 -33.17
N PHE A 479 4.95 -32.74 -33.05
CA PHE A 479 4.71 -33.78 -32.06
C PHE A 479 5.35 -35.10 -32.55
N LEU A 480 6.12 -35.75 -31.67
CA LEU A 480 6.55 -37.13 -31.87
C LEU A 480 5.52 -38.09 -31.28
N LYS A 481 5.36 -39.23 -31.92
CA LYS A 481 4.29 -40.22 -31.68
C LYS A 481 4.67 -41.17 -30.53
N GLU A 482 3.71 -41.48 -29.67
CA GLU A 482 3.87 -42.41 -28.55
C GLU A 482 4.15 -43.87 -28.98
N PRO A 483 4.87 -44.65 -28.15
CA PRO A 483 4.82 -46.11 -28.14
C PRO A 483 3.99 -46.65 -26.95
N SER A 484 2.86 -47.27 -27.29
CA SER A 484 2.19 -48.41 -26.65
C SER A 484 2.51 -48.83 -25.20
N THR A 485 1.43 -48.94 -24.42
CA THR A 485 1.17 -49.77 -23.23
C THR A 485 1.92 -51.10 -23.09
N GLU A 486 2.32 -51.43 -21.85
CA GLU A 486 2.21 -52.78 -21.26
C GLU A 486 1.63 -52.68 -19.82
N ASN A 487 1.18 -53.81 -19.24
CA ASN A 487 0.49 -53.90 -17.94
C ASN A 487 1.39 -54.53 -16.85
N ILE A 488 0.83 -54.70 -15.62
CA ILE A 488 1.33 -55.38 -14.38
C ILE A 488 1.63 -54.36 -13.26
N SER A 489 1.14 -54.49 -12.01
CA SER A 489 0.04 -55.29 -11.44
C SER A 489 -0.38 -54.72 -10.06
N THR A 490 -1.53 -55.12 -9.52
CA THR A 490 -2.06 -54.63 -8.22
C THR A 490 -1.58 -55.43 -7.00
N SER A 491 -0.65 -54.85 -6.24
CA SER A 491 -0.31 -55.11 -4.83
C SER A 491 0.64 -53.97 -4.37
N ASP A 492 0.61 -53.43 -3.15
CA ASP A 492 -0.06 -53.83 -1.91
C ASP A 492 -0.94 -52.71 -1.31
N GLN A 493 -1.76 -53.04 -0.30
CA GLN A 493 -2.55 -52.10 0.50
C GLN A 493 -2.00 -51.93 1.93
N GLU A 494 -2.43 -50.83 2.57
CA GLU A 494 -2.54 -50.63 4.03
C GLU A 494 -1.27 -50.69 4.91
N ALA A 495 -0.86 -49.50 5.38
CA ALA A 495 -0.14 -49.35 6.63
C ALA A 495 -0.58 -48.07 7.38
N LEU A 496 -1.53 -48.24 8.31
CA LEU A 496 -1.74 -47.47 9.55
C LEU A 496 -1.87 -45.91 9.45
N LEU A 497 -3.11 -45.45 9.58
CA LEU A 497 -3.43 -44.14 10.17
C LEU A 497 -3.51 -44.29 11.71
N GLU A 498 -2.75 -43.49 12.46
CA GLU A 498 -2.98 -43.33 13.91
C GLU A 498 -4.07 -42.25 14.17
N PRO A 499 -4.91 -42.40 15.21
CA PRO A 499 -5.97 -41.45 15.52
C PRO A 499 -5.39 -40.15 16.11
N ALA A 500 -5.87 -39.00 15.62
CA ALA A 500 -5.44 -37.69 16.11
C ALA A 500 -5.97 -37.42 17.54
N ASP A 501 -5.08 -37.04 18.45
CA ASP A 501 -5.42 -36.65 19.83
C ASP A 501 -6.18 -35.31 19.87
N ILE A 502 -7.23 -35.23 20.68
CA ILE A 502 -8.19 -34.11 20.74
C ILE A 502 -7.99 -33.33 22.03
N SER A 503 -6.85 -32.65 22.16
CA SER A 503 -6.53 -31.81 23.34
C SER A 503 -5.95 -30.42 23.03
N THR A 504 -5.71 -30.07 21.76
CA THR A 504 -5.05 -28.81 21.36
C THR A 504 -6.05 -27.66 21.12
N PRO A 505 -5.87 -26.47 21.74
CA PRO A 505 -6.62 -25.27 21.38
C PRO A 505 -6.40 -24.85 19.90
N PRO A 506 -7.32 -24.08 19.28
CA PRO A 506 -7.23 -23.77 17.85
C PRO A 506 -5.93 -23.03 17.49
N GLN A 507 -5.03 -23.71 16.77
CA GLN A 507 -3.81 -23.09 16.27
C GLN A 507 -4.16 -21.96 15.29
N GLN A 508 -3.72 -20.74 15.60
CA GLN A 508 -4.03 -19.56 14.80
C GLN A 508 -3.25 -19.61 13.47
N LYS A 509 -3.99 -19.53 12.36
CA LYS A 509 -3.46 -19.81 11.02
C LYS A 509 -2.52 -18.71 10.53
N THR A 510 -1.21 -18.92 10.68
CA THR A 510 -0.19 -18.13 9.98
C THR A 510 -0.23 -18.40 8.47
N VAL A 511 0.21 -17.42 7.68
CA VAL A 511 0.34 -17.52 6.21
C VAL A 511 1.76 -17.17 5.82
N THR A 512 2.42 -18.07 5.09
CA THR A 512 3.77 -17.83 4.56
C THR A 512 3.72 -16.82 3.42
N GLN A 513 4.35 -15.66 3.58
CA GLN A 513 4.49 -14.64 2.54
C GLN A 513 5.91 -14.66 1.95
N GLU A 514 6.03 -14.59 0.62
CA GLU A 514 7.32 -14.36 -0.06
C GLU A 514 7.63 -12.87 -0.18
N PHE A 515 8.90 -12.52 -0.07
CA PHE A 515 9.43 -11.17 -0.32
C PHE A 515 10.80 -11.23 -0.98
N THR A 516 11.34 -10.09 -1.42
CA THR A 516 12.72 -9.99 -1.96
C THR A 516 13.51 -8.97 -1.16
N THR A 517 14.57 -9.41 -0.49
CA THR A 517 15.53 -8.54 0.19
C THR A 517 16.63 -8.08 -0.79
N VAL A 518 17.41 -7.08 -0.39
CA VAL A 518 18.57 -6.60 -1.16
C VAL A 518 19.78 -6.41 -0.27
N LYS A 519 20.98 -6.52 -0.84
CA LYS A 519 22.25 -6.14 -0.19
C LYS A 519 23.03 -5.16 -1.06
N LEU A 520 23.80 -4.28 -0.41
CA LEU A 520 24.62 -3.24 -1.02
C LEU A 520 26.11 -3.54 -0.85
N ASN A 521 26.93 -3.04 -1.78
CA ASN A 521 28.35 -2.80 -1.51
C ASN A 521 28.57 -1.44 -0.81
N ASN A 522 29.81 -1.18 -0.42
CA ASN A 522 30.25 0.08 0.21
C ASN A 522 30.02 1.37 -0.63
N THR A 523 29.66 1.27 -1.91
CA THR A 523 29.29 2.41 -2.78
C THR A 523 27.78 2.54 -2.99
N GLY A 524 26.97 1.80 -2.24
CA GLY A 524 25.51 1.87 -2.34
C GLY A 524 24.91 1.19 -3.58
N LYS A 525 25.70 0.42 -4.35
CA LYS A 525 25.16 -0.39 -5.45
C LYS A 525 24.63 -1.72 -4.95
N ILE A 526 23.44 -2.12 -5.42
CA ILE A 526 22.86 -3.43 -5.14
C ILE A 526 23.75 -4.52 -5.73
N ILE A 527 24.20 -5.45 -4.89
CA ILE A 527 25.05 -6.60 -5.26
C ILE A 527 24.31 -7.94 -5.22
N SER A 528 23.21 -8.03 -4.47
CA SER A 528 22.33 -9.21 -4.50
C SER A 528 20.88 -8.83 -4.26
N ARG A 529 20.00 -9.68 -4.77
CA ARG A 529 18.56 -9.73 -4.46
C ARG A 529 18.24 -11.16 -4.09
N THR A 530 17.56 -11.38 -2.96
CA THR A 530 17.33 -12.72 -2.43
C THR A 530 15.86 -12.89 -2.05
N LYS A 531 15.23 -13.96 -2.56
CA LYS A 531 13.89 -14.33 -2.11
C LYS A 531 13.94 -14.79 -0.65
N GLY A 532 13.13 -14.18 0.20
CA GLY A 532 12.88 -14.60 1.58
C GLY A 532 11.44 -15.05 1.76
N LYS A 533 11.16 -15.75 2.86
CA LYS A 533 9.81 -16.11 3.30
C LYS A 533 9.66 -15.86 4.79
N ALA A 534 8.47 -15.48 5.23
CA ALA A 534 8.14 -15.38 6.65
C ALA A 534 6.70 -15.84 6.90
N GLU A 535 6.46 -16.44 8.06
CA GLU A 535 5.11 -16.66 8.58
C GLU A 535 4.53 -15.33 9.06
N VAL A 536 3.33 -14.98 8.57
CA VAL A 536 2.61 -13.77 8.97
C VAL A 536 1.27 -14.15 9.60
N MET A 537 1.00 -13.63 10.79
CA MET A 537 -0.33 -13.59 11.41
C MET A 537 -0.99 -12.26 11.06
N THR A 538 -2.23 -12.28 10.61
CA THR A 538 -3.02 -11.05 10.34
C THR A 538 -4.15 -10.94 11.35
N GLU A 539 -4.14 -9.86 12.15
CA GLU A 539 -5.25 -9.52 13.05
C GLU A 539 -6.13 -8.44 12.37
N ASN A 540 -7.45 -8.58 12.45
CA ASN A 540 -8.41 -7.68 11.80
C ASN A 540 -8.92 -6.65 12.81
N LEU A 541 -8.77 -5.36 12.50
CA LEU A 541 -9.13 -4.26 13.41
C LEU A 541 -10.51 -3.66 13.11
N GLY A 542 -11.28 -4.29 12.21
CA GLY A 542 -12.53 -3.74 11.68
C GLY A 542 -12.30 -2.73 10.56
N ASN A 543 -13.39 -2.31 9.91
CA ASN A 543 -13.39 -1.28 8.86
C ASN A 543 -12.31 -1.48 7.77
N ARG A 544 -12.08 -2.74 7.36
CA ARG A 544 -11.04 -3.20 6.40
C ARG A 544 -9.58 -2.92 6.82
N VAL A 545 -9.33 -2.38 8.01
CA VAL A 545 -7.99 -2.17 8.55
C VAL A 545 -7.46 -3.47 9.15
N SER A 546 -6.23 -3.85 8.78
CA SER A 546 -5.56 -5.05 9.29
C SER A 546 -4.18 -4.73 9.86
N LEU A 547 -3.71 -5.61 10.73
CA LEU A 547 -2.39 -5.58 11.35
C LEU A 547 -1.65 -6.88 11.01
N GLU A 548 -0.62 -6.77 10.16
CA GLU A 548 0.26 -7.88 9.83
C GLU A 548 1.41 -7.99 10.85
N MET A 549 1.50 -9.14 11.50
CA MET A 549 2.52 -9.50 12.48
C MET A 549 3.39 -10.64 11.92
N VAL A 550 4.66 -10.35 11.69
CA VAL A 550 5.69 -11.29 11.24
C VAL A 550 6.16 -12.13 12.42
N LYS A 551 6.26 -13.46 12.25
CA LYS A 551 6.91 -14.36 13.20
C LYS A 551 8.42 -14.19 13.11
N ILE A 552 9.05 -13.74 14.19
CA ILE A 552 10.49 -13.56 14.33
C ILE A 552 11.05 -14.81 15.02
N PRO A 553 11.89 -15.61 14.33
CA PRO A 553 12.43 -16.84 14.90
C PRO A 553 13.30 -16.52 16.12
N GLY A 554 13.29 -17.38 17.14
CA GLY A 554 14.20 -17.24 18.28
C GLY A 554 15.65 -17.48 17.88
N GLY A 555 16.59 -16.79 18.53
CA GLY A 555 18.02 -16.94 18.27
C GLY A 555 18.91 -15.95 19.01
N ARG A 556 20.22 -16.19 18.91
CA ARG A 556 21.26 -15.39 19.58
C ARG A 556 21.85 -14.33 18.64
N PHE A 557 22.08 -13.12 19.14
CA PHE A 557 22.85 -12.09 18.41
C PHE A 557 23.78 -11.30 19.33
N LEU A 558 24.69 -10.54 18.71
CA LEU A 558 25.55 -9.57 19.39
C LEU A 558 24.90 -8.19 19.30
N MET A 559 24.47 -7.64 20.44
CA MET A 559 23.85 -6.32 20.56
C MET A 559 24.91 -5.24 20.74
N GLY A 560 24.63 -4.02 20.25
CA GLY A 560 25.59 -2.90 20.28
C GLY A 560 26.56 -2.89 19.09
N SER A 561 27.40 -1.86 19.00
CA SER A 561 28.30 -1.63 17.86
C SER A 561 29.78 -1.79 18.22
N PRO A 562 30.62 -2.37 17.33
CA PRO A 562 32.05 -2.54 17.58
C PRO A 562 32.76 -1.19 17.53
N GLU A 563 33.91 -1.06 18.22
CA GLU A 563 34.72 0.18 18.26
C GLU A 563 35.06 0.77 16.88
N THR A 564 35.10 -0.08 15.85
CA THR A 564 35.40 0.28 14.45
C THR A 564 34.18 0.75 13.64
N GLU A 565 32.95 0.68 14.16
CA GLU A 565 31.75 1.10 13.44
C GLU A 565 31.68 2.64 13.32
N ALA A 566 31.60 3.13 12.08
CA ALA A 566 31.72 4.56 11.79
C ALA A 566 30.57 5.37 12.42
N GLY A 567 30.91 6.14 13.45
CA GLY A 567 29.94 6.95 14.19
C GLY A 567 29.13 6.18 15.23
N ARG A 568 29.64 5.04 15.73
CA ARG A 568 29.32 4.46 17.04
C ARG A 568 29.26 5.54 18.13
N ARG A 569 28.52 5.25 19.20
CA ARG A 569 28.42 6.08 20.41
C ARG A 569 28.69 5.24 21.64
N ASP A 570 29.12 5.90 22.71
CA ASP A 570 29.47 5.26 23.99
C ASP A 570 28.27 4.57 24.66
N ASN A 571 27.04 4.94 24.29
CA ASN A 571 25.83 4.30 24.78
C ASN A 571 25.47 2.99 24.04
N GLU A 572 26.19 2.64 22.96
CA GLU A 572 25.99 1.43 22.13
C GLU A 572 26.89 0.26 22.58
N ASP A 573 27.43 0.33 23.80
CA ASP A 573 28.52 -0.48 24.35
C ASP A 573 28.21 -0.87 25.82
N PRO A 574 28.78 -1.95 26.40
CA PRO A 574 29.56 -3.02 25.77
C PRO A 574 28.75 -3.85 24.77
N GLN A 575 29.42 -4.33 23.72
CA GLN A 575 28.84 -5.39 22.89
C GLN A 575 28.67 -6.68 23.71
N HIS A 576 27.45 -7.23 23.71
CA HIS A 576 27.09 -8.39 24.52
C HIS A 576 26.14 -9.32 23.75
N TYR A 577 26.15 -10.60 24.09
CA TYR A 577 25.23 -11.57 23.50
C TYR A 577 23.86 -11.52 24.18
N VAL A 578 22.81 -11.52 23.37
CA VAL A 578 21.42 -11.66 23.80
C VAL A 578 20.80 -12.85 23.08
N ASP A 579 20.17 -13.74 23.85
CA ASP A 579 19.39 -14.87 23.40
C ASP A 579 17.90 -14.46 23.38
N VAL A 580 17.37 -14.16 22.19
CA VAL A 580 16.00 -13.66 22.02
C VAL A 580 15.05 -14.85 21.73
N PRO A 581 13.95 -15.04 22.47
CA PRO A 581 12.96 -16.08 22.19
C PRO A 581 12.17 -15.81 20.91
N GLU A 582 11.42 -16.78 20.41
CA GLU A 582 10.47 -16.56 19.29
C GLU A 582 9.33 -15.61 19.72
N PHE A 583 8.97 -14.66 18.85
CA PHE A 583 7.89 -13.70 19.08
C PHE A 583 7.29 -13.20 17.76
N PHE A 584 6.14 -12.54 17.82
CA PHE A 584 5.57 -11.84 16.67
C PHE A 584 5.88 -10.34 16.75
N MET A 585 6.31 -9.73 15.63
CA MET A 585 6.57 -8.29 15.50
C MET A 585 5.77 -7.68 14.35
N GLY A 586 5.31 -6.44 14.49
CA GLY A 586 4.63 -5.70 13.42
C GLY A 586 5.51 -5.63 12.16
N LYS A 587 4.99 -6.12 11.03
CA LYS A 587 5.64 -6.11 9.71
C LYS A 587 6.12 -4.70 9.32
N TYR A 588 5.31 -3.72 9.71
CA TYR A 588 5.49 -2.29 9.55
C TYR A 588 5.44 -1.58 10.92
N VAL A 589 5.87 -0.32 10.96
CA VAL A 589 5.43 0.61 12.00
C VAL A 589 3.92 0.82 11.94
N VAL A 590 3.30 1.15 13.09
CA VAL A 590 1.84 1.33 13.19
C VAL A 590 1.39 2.46 12.25
N THR A 591 0.44 2.14 11.37
CA THR A 591 -0.07 3.09 10.38
C THR A 591 -1.13 4.02 10.96
N GLN A 592 -1.39 5.14 10.28
CA GLN A 592 -2.46 6.07 10.65
C GLN A 592 -3.85 5.43 10.60
N ALA A 593 -4.08 4.47 9.69
CA ALA A 593 -5.32 3.70 9.66
C ALA A 593 -5.48 2.79 10.88
N GLN A 594 -4.43 2.04 11.25
CA GLN A 594 -4.40 1.19 12.45
C GLN A 594 -4.59 2.03 13.72
N TRP A 595 -3.89 3.16 13.81
CA TRP A 595 -4.05 4.12 14.90
C TRP A 595 -5.49 4.66 14.98
N GLN A 596 -6.07 5.12 13.87
CA GLN A 596 -7.44 5.65 13.82
C GLN A 596 -8.48 4.60 14.25
N ALA A 597 -8.33 3.32 13.84
CA ALA A 597 -9.23 2.24 14.21
C ALA A 597 -9.25 1.95 15.72
N VAL A 598 -8.08 1.94 16.37
CA VAL A 598 -7.94 1.62 17.82
C VAL A 598 -8.19 2.85 18.70
N MET A 599 -7.77 4.04 18.26
CA MET A 599 -7.72 5.24 19.10
C MET A 599 -8.87 6.22 18.85
N GLY A 600 -9.52 6.17 17.67
CA GLY A 600 -10.62 7.06 17.30
C GLY A 600 -10.19 8.45 16.80
N ASN A 601 -8.89 8.72 16.68
CA ASN A 601 -8.34 9.98 16.17
C ASN A 601 -7.06 9.72 15.34
N ASN A 602 -6.51 10.75 14.69
CA ASN A 602 -5.23 10.67 13.98
C ASN A 602 -4.36 11.94 14.26
N PRO A 603 -3.32 11.86 15.12
CA PRO A 603 -2.49 13.01 15.52
C PRO A 603 -1.42 13.40 14.47
N ALA A 604 -1.14 12.55 13.49
CA ALA A 604 -0.05 12.73 12.54
C ALA A 604 -0.17 14.02 11.72
N LYS A 605 0.96 14.62 11.37
CA LYS A 605 1.07 15.78 10.48
C LYS A 605 1.06 15.39 8.99
N PHE A 606 1.74 14.32 8.62
CA PHE A 606 1.92 13.87 7.24
C PHE A 606 0.83 12.85 6.87
N LYS A 607 -0.34 13.35 6.45
CA LYS A 607 -1.54 12.51 6.27
C LYS A 607 -1.40 11.48 5.15
N GLY A 608 -1.71 10.22 5.47
CA GLY A 608 -1.88 9.10 4.54
C GLY A 608 -2.24 7.83 5.32
N ALA A 609 -3.20 7.04 4.84
CA ALA A 609 -3.74 5.91 5.60
C ALA A 609 -2.66 4.85 5.94
N SER A 610 -1.79 4.56 4.97
CA SER A 610 -0.66 3.64 5.08
C SER A 610 0.63 4.29 5.54
N ARG A 611 0.62 5.59 5.88
CA ARG A 611 1.79 6.25 6.48
C ARG A 611 1.91 5.88 7.96
N PRO A 612 3.13 5.89 8.53
CA PRO A 612 3.33 5.78 9.96
C PRO A 612 2.47 6.81 10.71
N VAL A 613 1.95 6.43 11.88
CA VAL A 613 1.48 7.43 12.84
C VAL A 613 2.70 8.13 13.47
N GLU A 614 2.73 9.45 13.38
CA GLU A 614 3.69 10.30 14.08
C GLU A 614 2.97 11.34 14.96
N ARG A 615 3.75 12.10 15.74
CA ARG A 615 3.30 12.89 16.90
C ARG A 615 2.59 12.03 17.95
N VAL A 616 3.12 10.85 18.21
CA VAL A 616 2.74 9.97 19.33
C VAL A 616 3.87 9.87 20.35
N SER A 617 3.54 10.02 21.63
CA SER A 617 4.50 9.80 22.72
C SER A 617 4.55 8.32 23.10
N TRP A 618 5.59 7.90 23.83
CA TRP A 618 5.68 6.55 24.40
C TRP A 618 4.43 6.20 25.22
N ASN A 619 3.96 7.16 26.03
CA ASN A 619 2.73 7.00 26.83
C ASN A 619 1.48 6.77 25.97
N ASP A 620 1.42 7.33 24.75
CA ASP A 620 0.28 7.16 23.85
C ASP A 620 0.38 5.85 23.05
N ALA A 621 1.59 5.42 22.71
CA ALA A 621 1.85 4.11 22.12
C ALA A 621 1.49 2.95 23.08
N ILE A 622 1.79 3.09 24.38
CA ILE A 622 1.35 2.13 25.41
C ILE A 622 -0.19 2.09 25.54
N LYS A 623 -0.89 3.23 25.50
CA LYS A 623 -2.38 3.26 25.48
C LYS A 623 -2.94 2.55 24.25
N PHE A 624 -2.31 2.72 23.08
CA PHE A 624 -2.67 1.99 21.87
C PHE A 624 -2.51 0.48 22.07
N CYS A 625 -1.37 0.02 22.60
CA CYS A 625 -1.11 -1.40 22.88
C CYS A 625 -2.16 -2.00 23.84
N GLN A 626 -2.52 -1.26 24.90
CA GLN A 626 -3.55 -1.65 25.86
C GLN A 626 -4.93 -1.77 25.21
N LYS A 627 -5.38 -0.77 24.44
CA LYS A 627 -6.66 -0.82 23.72
C LYS A 627 -6.69 -1.94 22.68
N LEU A 628 -5.63 -2.09 21.88
CA LEU A 628 -5.54 -3.16 20.89
C LEU A 628 -5.64 -4.53 21.57
N SER A 629 -5.03 -4.70 22.75
CA SER A 629 -5.16 -5.94 23.52
C SER A 629 -6.58 -6.21 23.98
N GLN A 630 -7.30 -5.18 24.43
CA GLN A 630 -8.71 -5.27 24.82
C GLN A 630 -9.64 -5.59 23.64
N ILE A 631 -9.34 -5.09 22.44
CA ILE A 631 -10.11 -5.34 21.21
C ILE A 631 -9.92 -6.77 20.68
N THR A 632 -8.72 -7.34 20.85
CA THR A 632 -8.30 -8.59 20.17
C THR A 632 -8.23 -9.83 21.06
N GLY A 633 -8.26 -9.68 22.40
CA GLY A 633 -7.98 -10.77 23.34
C GLY A 633 -6.53 -11.27 23.29
N ARG A 634 -5.63 -10.51 22.64
CA ARG A 634 -4.22 -10.84 22.46
C ARG A 634 -3.37 -9.78 23.12
N LYS A 635 -2.38 -10.17 23.92
CA LYS A 635 -1.47 -9.24 24.58
C LYS A 635 -0.52 -8.61 23.54
N TYR A 636 -0.61 -7.29 23.37
CA TYR A 636 0.29 -6.49 22.54
C TYR A 636 1.11 -5.52 23.40
N SER A 637 2.36 -5.29 23.02
CA SER A 637 3.25 -4.30 23.64
C SER A 637 4.18 -3.62 22.63
N LEU A 638 4.98 -2.66 23.11
CA LEU A 638 6.20 -2.24 22.42
C LEU A 638 7.25 -3.37 22.50
N PRO A 639 8.17 -3.47 21.52
CA PRO A 639 9.33 -4.35 21.63
C PRO A 639 10.25 -3.94 22.78
N SER A 640 10.98 -4.89 23.36
CA SER A 640 12.22 -4.56 24.08
C SER A 640 13.27 -4.02 23.11
N GLU A 641 14.24 -3.26 23.63
CA GLU A 641 15.30 -2.65 22.83
C GLU A 641 16.16 -3.72 22.14
N SER A 642 16.32 -4.88 22.80
CA SER A 642 17.02 -6.06 22.28
C SER A 642 16.21 -6.82 21.23
N GLN A 643 14.89 -7.01 21.44
CA GLN A 643 13.99 -7.52 20.39
C GLN A 643 14.03 -6.63 19.14
N TRP A 644 14.03 -5.31 19.32
CA TRP A 644 14.09 -4.37 18.20
C TRP A 644 15.41 -4.49 17.43
N GLU A 645 16.56 -4.49 18.12
CA GLU A 645 17.86 -4.57 17.45
C GLU A 645 18.09 -5.91 16.77
N TYR A 646 17.69 -7.02 17.42
CA TYR A 646 17.69 -8.36 16.82
C TYR A 646 16.90 -8.39 15.51
N ALA A 647 15.66 -7.90 15.58
CA ALA A 647 14.73 -7.89 14.47
C ALA A 647 15.16 -6.93 13.35
N CYS A 648 15.83 -5.83 13.67
CA CYS A 648 16.42 -4.89 12.71
C CYS A 648 17.57 -5.55 11.94
N ARG A 649 18.54 -6.13 12.66
CA ARG A 649 19.72 -6.81 12.10
C ARG A 649 19.36 -8.04 11.29
N ALA A 650 18.36 -8.82 11.72
CA ALA A 650 17.92 -10.05 11.06
C ALA A 650 19.09 -11.00 10.66
N GLY A 651 20.09 -11.09 11.53
CA GLY A 651 21.32 -11.89 11.35
C GLY A 651 22.58 -11.14 10.88
N THR A 652 22.53 -9.84 10.60
CA THR A 652 23.74 -9.08 10.20
C THR A 652 24.46 -8.40 11.37
N THR A 653 25.78 -8.53 11.41
CA THR A 653 26.67 -7.73 12.28
C THR A 653 26.96 -6.33 11.74
N THR A 654 26.74 -6.09 10.44
CA THR A 654 26.97 -4.82 9.74
C THR A 654 26.11 -3.67 10.28
N PRO A 655 26.49 -2.39 10.05
CA PRO A 655 25.77 -1.24 10.61
C PRO A 655 24.29 -1.19 10.21
N PHE A 656 23.97 -1.64 8.99
CA PHE A 656 22.61 -1.80 8.50
C PHE A 656 22.40 -3.24 8.01
N TYR A 657 21.15 -3.71 7.95
CA TYR A 657 20.82 -4.97 7.27
C TYR A 657 21.33 -4.99 5.83
N PHE A 658 21.27 -3.86 5.13
CA PHE A 658 21.67 -3.74 3.73
C PHE A 658 23.19 -3.92 3.53
N GLY A 659 24.01 -3.83 4.58
CA GLY A 659 25.46 -3.96 4.55
C GLY A 659 26.15 -2.75 5.19
N GLU A 660 27.30 -2.36 4.65
CA GLU A 660 28.12 -1.23 5.13
C GLU A 660 27.52 0.15 4.86
N THR A 661 26.37 0.25 4.20
CA THR A 661 25.72 1.53 3.86
C THR A 661 24.24 1.35 3.50
N ILE A 662 23.55 2.47 3.26
CA ILE A 662 22.18 2.61 2.77
C ILE A 662 22.10 3.76 1.75
N THR A 663 21.05 3.80 0.94
CA THR A 663 20.78 4.89 -0.02
C THR A 663 19.32 5.35 0.04
N PRO A 664 18.99 6.58 -0.41
CA PRO A 664 17.63 7.13 -0.30
C PRO A 664 16.58 6.41 -1.17
N GLU A 665 17.01 5.58 -2.12
CA GLU A 665 16.17 4.73 -2.96
C GLU A 665 15.67 3.49 -2.21
N LEU A 666 16.38 3.08 -1.14
CA LEU A 666 16.07 1.90 -0.33
C LEU A 666 15.62 2.23 1.10
N VAL A 667 15.77 3.48 1.54
CA VAL A 667 15.46 3.94 2.90
C VAL A 667 14.99 5.39 2.88
N ASN A 668 13.98 5.75 3.68
CA ASN A 668 13.56 7.15 3.84
C ASN A 668 14.33 7.86 4.97
N TYR A 669 15.30 8.70 4.59
CA TYR A 669 16.10 9.57 5.46
C TYR A 669 16.51 10.88 4.74
N ASP A 670 17.29 11.76 5.36
CA ASP A 670 17.84 12.96 4.70
C ASP A 670 18.94 12.60 3.69
N GLY A 671 18.53 12.34 2.45
CA GLY A 671 19.38 12.02 1.30
C GLY A 671 20.39 13.09 0.89
N ASN A 672 20.44 14.27 1.52
CA ASN A 672 21.57 15.21 1.37
C ASN A 672 22.84 14.70 2.07
N TYR A 673 22.73 13.66 2.91
CA TYR A 673 23.84 13.02 3.60
C TYR A 673 24.00 11.56 3.14
N THR A 674 25.18 11.01 3.40
CA THR A 674 25.57 9.65 2.99
C THR A 674 26.23 8.94 4.17
N TYR A 675 26.30 7.62 4.12
CA TYR A 675 27.12 6.81 5.02
C TYR A 675 28.17 6.08 4.19
N GLY A 676 29.44 6.19 4.55
CA GLY A 676 30.54 5.74 3.68
C GLY A 676 30.45 6.36 2.28
N ASN A 677 30.68 5.55 1.24
CA ASN A 677 30.79 5.99 -0.15
C ASN A 677 29.49 5.85 -0.97
N ALA A 678 28.32 5.75 -0.31
CA ALA A 678 27.02 5.78 -0.98
C ALA A 678 26.75 7.13 -1.67
N PRO A 679 25.94 7.16 -2.75
CA PRO A 679 25.52 8.41 -3.39
C PRO A 679 24.54 9.20 -2.50
N LYS A 680 24.48 10.52 -2.74
CA LYS A 680 23.35 11.36 -2.29
C LYS A 680 22.13 11.10 -3.16
N GLY A 681 20.95 11.35 -2.61
CA GLY A 681 19.67 11.12 -3.29
C GLY A 681 18.54 11.96 -2.71
N ILE A 682 17.29 11.51 -2.88
CA ILE A 682 16.10 12.32 -2.58
C ILE A 682 15.87 12.44 -1.07
N TYR A 683 16.05 13.64 -0.51
CA TYR A 683 15.48 14.00 0.80
C TYR A 683 13.99 14.34 0.64
N ARG A 684 13.12 13.41 1.06
CA ARG A 684 11.66 13.51 0.89
C ARG A 684 11.00 14.57 1.78
N LYS A 685 11.61 14.89 2.94
CA LYS A 685 11.13 15.89 3.94
C LYS A 685 9.78 15.54 4.60
N GLU A 686 9.35 14.29 4.49
CA GLU A 686 8.16 13.73 5.12
C GLU A 686 8.27 12.21 5.27
N THR A 687 7.41 11.62 6.11
CA THR A 687 7.20 10.16 6.15
C THR A 687 6.68 9.65 4.82
N THR A 688 7.03 8.42 4.47
CA THR A 688 6.49 7.66 3.34
C THR A 688 5.50 6.61 3.82
N ASP A 689 4.61 6.19 2.94
CA ASP A 689 3.77 5.01 3.14
C ASP A 689 4.64 3.78 3.43
N VAL A 690 4.21 2.93 4.38
CA VAL A 690 5.01 1.80 4.86
C VAL A 690 5.18 0.73 3.79
N GLY A 691 6.31 0.05 3.79
CA GLY A 691 6.52 -1.12 2.94
C GLY A 691 6.90 -0.86 1.48
N ILE A 692 7.02 0.41 1.05
CA ILE A 692 7.46 0.75 -0.32
C ILE A 692 8.96 0.47 -0.58
N PHE A 693 9.73 0.22 0.49
CA PHE A 693 11.15 -0.12 0.45
C PHE A 693 11.36 -1.63 0.69
N PRO A 694 12.49 -2.24 0.28
CA PRO A 694 12.72 -3.66 0.51
C PRO A 694 12.87 -4.01 2.01
N PRO A 695 12.39 -5.18 2.45
CA PRO A 695 12.52 -5.64 3.83
C PRO A 695 13.89 -6.28 4.11
N ASN A 696 14.13 -6.56 5.40
CA ASN A 696 15.22 -7.43 5.84
C ASN A 696 14.88 -8.93 5.74
N SER A 697 15.80 -9.82 6.13
CA SER A 697 15.65 -11.29 6.01
C SER A 697 14.52 -11.89 6.84
N PHE A 698 14.02 -11.19 7.87
CA PHE A 698 12.83 -11.61 8.60
C PHE A 698 11.52 -11.15 7.93
N GLY A 699 11.58 -10.33 6.87
CA GLY A 699 10.39 -9.77 6.22
C GLY A 699 9.87 -8.49 6.88
N LEU A 700 10.69 -7.86 7.74
CA LEU A 700 10.36 -6.58 8.37
C LEU A 700 10.77 -5.39 7.51
N TYR A 701 9.90 -4.39 7.46
CA TYR A 701 10.02 -3.21 6.64
C TYR A 701 10.31 -1.96 7.48
N ASP A 702 10.85 -0.92 6.83
CA ASP A 702 11.13 0.42 7.39
C ASP A 702 12.14 0.47 8.57
N MET A 703 12.76 -0.66 8.97
CA MET A 703 13.69 -0.81 10.12
C MET A 703 14.93 0.11 10.15
N HIS A 704 15.14 0.96 9.15
CA HIS A 704 16.29 1.87 9.02
C HIS A 704 15.89 3.32 8.69
N GLY A 705 14.62 3.72 8.89
CA GLY A 705 14.24 5.11 8.70
C GLY A 705 12.74 5.33 8.77
N ASN A 706 12.25 6.28 7.97
CA ASN A 706 10.85 6.72 7.96
C ASN A 706 10.43 7.38 9.29
N VAL A 707 10.30 6.66 10.41
CA VAL A 707 10.12 7.20 11.77
C VAL A 707 10.95 6.44 12.81
N TRP A 708 11.38 7.15 13.86
CA TRP A 708 11.96 6.51 15.04
C TRP A 708 10.89 5.71 15.77
N GLU A 709 11.29 4.58 16.35
CA GLU A 709 10.38 3.64 16.99
C GLU A 709 10.61 3.54 18.49
N TRP A 710 9.57 3.81 19.29
CA TRP A 710 9.60 3.65 20.74
C TRP A 710 9.76 2.18 21.17
N CYS A 711 10.75 1.88 22.00
CA CYS A 711 10.89 0.59 22.69
C CYS A 711 10.36 0.68 24.14
N ALA A 712 10.07 -0.47 24.77
CA ALA A 712 9.44 -0.55 26.09
C ALA A 712 10.34 -0.08 27.27
N ASP A 713 11.65 -0.18 27.09
CA ASP A 713 12.68 -0.14 28.12
C ASP A 713 12.79 1.22 28.83
N GLU A 714 13.35 1.21 30.04
CA GLU A 714 13.76 2.42 30.73
C GLU A 714 15.16 2.83 30.25
N TRP A 715 15.44 4.12 30.11
CA TRP A 715 16.72 4.55 29.54
C TRP A 715 17.92 4.23 30.46
N HIS A 716 18.97 3.64 29.88
CA HIS A 716 20.26 3.36 30.51
C HIS A 716 21.38 3.93 29.62
N ASP A 717 22.40 4.54 30.23
CA ASP A 717 23.41 5.32 29.49
C ASP A 717 24.42 4.45 28.69
N ASN A 718 24.47 3.13 28.93
CA ASN A 718 25.23 2.13 28.20
C ASN A 718 24.52 0.75 28.30
N TYR A 719 25.22 -0.38 28.12
CA TYR A 719 24.70 -1.75 28.27
C TYR A 719 25.25 -2.52 29.50
N ASP A 720 25.89 -1.85 30.47
CA ASP A 720 26.41 -2.54 31.66
C ASP A 720 25.26 -3.13 32.50
N GLY A 721 25.18 -4.45 32.54
CA GLY A 721 24.08 -5.18 33.20
C GLY A 721 22.78 -5.26 32.40
N ALA A 722 22.85 -5.09 31.07
CA ALA A 722 21.71 -5.31 30.17
C ALA A 722 21.18 -6.76 30.21
N PRO A 723 19.85 -6.99 30.05
CA PRO A 723 19.28 -8.35 29.99
C PRO A 723 19.74 -9.13 28.75
N THR A 724 20.19 -10.37 28.96
CA THR A 724 20.71 -11.25 27.90
C THR A 724 19.66 -12.23 27.35
N ASP A 725 18.38 -12.04 27.68
CA ASP A 725 17.26 -12.97 27.43
C ASP A 725 16.14 -12.39 26.53
N GLY A 726 16.42 -11.24 25.90
CA GLY A 726 15.44 -10.50 25.10
C GLY A 726 14.37 -9.74 25.92
N SER A 727 14.41 -9.78 27.25
CA SER A 727 13.45 -9.08 28.11
C SER A 727 13.62 -7.55 28.09
N VAL A 728 12.61 -6.84 28.61
CA VAL A 728 12.60 -5.38 28.71
C VAL A 728 13.50 -4.93 29.87
N TRP A 729 14.47 -4.05 29.60
CA TRP A 729 15.36 -3.53 30.62
C TRP A 729 14.65 -2.50 31.51
N LEU A 730 14.41 -2.90 32.75
CA LEU A 730 13.79 -2.09 33.81
C LEU A 730 14.81 -1.70 34.87
N ASN A 731 14.47 -0.65 35.64
CA ASN A 731 15.25 0.03 36.67
C ASN A 731 16.19 1.15 36.18
N GLY A 732 15.98 1.63 34.95
CA GLY A 732 16.66 2.79 34.38
C GLY A 732 15.97 4.12 34.67
N ASN A 733 16.26 5.13 33.86
CA ASN A 733 15.61 6.43 33.92
C ASN A 733 14.16 6.35 33.39
N LYS A 734 13.22 6.14 34.32
CA LYS A 734 11.78 5.92 34.06
C LYS A 734 11.06 7.06 33.32
N ALA A 735 11.67 8.23 33.17
CA ALA A 735 11.13 9.35 32.41
C ALA A 735 11.46 9.29 30.91
N ARG A 736 12.33 8.37 30.48
CA ARG A 736 12.79 8.21 29.10
C ARG A 736 12.72 6.75 28.66
N SER A 737 12.68 6.56 27.34
CA SER A 737 12.81 5.25 26.68
C SER A 737 13.70 5.38 25.44
N PRO A 738 14.41 4.32 25.05
CA PRO A 738 15.15 4.31 23.81
C PRO A 738 14.21 4.42 22.60
N LEU A 739 14.63 5.24 21.64
CA LEU A 739 14.07 5.33 20.29
C LEU A 739 15.10 4.74 19.31
N ARG A 740 14.64 3.90 18.38
CA ARG A 740 15.47 3.16 17.41
C ARG A 740 15.08 3.45 15.95
N GLY A 741 15.96 3.10 15.00
CA GLY A 741 15.67 3.07 13.55
C GLY A 741 16.05 4.30 12.72
N GLY A 742 16.18 5.49 13.30
CA GLY A 742 16.32 6.72 12.51
C GLY A 742 14.97 7.24 11.98
N SER A 743 14.96 8.25 11.11
CA SER A 743 13.71 8.75 10.51
C SER A 743 13.93 9.52 9.21
N TRP A 744 12.84 9.88 8.53
CA TRP A 744 12.84 10.67 7.29
C TRP A 744 13.70 11.94 7.36
N SER A 745 13.89 12.54 8.53
CA SER A 745 14.60 13.83 8.71
C SER A 745 16.06 13.69 9.19
N ASN A 746 16.61 12.47 9.28
CA ASN A 746 17.93 12.25 9.87
C ASN A 746 19.02 11.95 8.85
N ASN A 747 20.25 12.31 9.21
CA ASN A 747 21.46 11.80 8.56
C ASN A 747 21.54 10.27 8.75
N PRO A 748 21.98 9.48 7.75
CA PRO A 748 21.96 8.01 7.79
C PRO A 748 22.83 7.40 8.91
N LEU A 749 23.76 8.16 9.49
CA LEU A 749 24.42 7.85 10.77
C LEU A 749 23.46 7.36 11.86
N PHE A 750 22.26 7.96 11.92
CA PHE A 750 21.25 7.67 12.94
C PHE A 750 20.37 6.46 12.61
N CYS A 751 20.51 5.90 11.41
CA CYS A 751 19.72 4.79 10.90
C CYS A 751 20.39 3.41 11.11
N ARG A 752 21.62 3.38 11.67
CA ARG A 752 22.32 2.12 11.97
C ARG A 752 21.55 1.34 13.03
N SER A 753 21.61 0.01 12.94
CA SER A 753 20.90 -0.94 13.79
C SER A 753 21.12 -0.68 15.29
N ALA A 754 22.34 -0.34 15.69
CA ALA A 754 22.73 -0.12 17.08
C ALA A 754 22.35 1.26 17.66
N VAL A 755 21.88 2.22 16.86
CA VAL A 755 21.74 3.62 17.32
C VAL A 755 20.65 3.75 18.37
N ARG A 756 21.06 4.16 19.57
CA ARG A 756 20.16 4.50 20.68
C ARG A 756 19.99 6.01 20.78
N LEU A 757 18.75 6.50 20.73
CA LEU A 757 18.43 7.92 20.93
C LEU A 757 17.98 8.19 22.37
N TYR A 758 18.71 9.04 23.09
CA TYR A 758 18.74 9.04 24.57
C TYR A 758 18.09 10.24 25.27
N TYR A 759 17.82 11.33 24.54
CA TYR A 759 17.48 12.63 25.13
C TYR A 759 15.97 12.89 25.27
N ASN A 760 15.13 12.14 24.55
CA ASN A 760 13.68 12.31 24.53
C ASN A 760 13.02 11.71 25.78
N ARG A 761 11.93 12.32 26.23
CA ARG A 761 11.09 11.88 27.33
C ARG A 761 9.90 11.06 26.83
N ARG A 762 9.34 10.19 27.70
CA ARG A 762 8.16 9.37 27.40
C ARG A 762 6.89 10.17 27.07
N ASP A 763 6.86 11.47 27.38
CA ASP A 763 5.78 12.42 27.09
C ASP A 763 6.06 13.35 25.89
N ASP A 764 7.17 13.20 25.16
CA ASP A 764 7.47 14.01 23.98
C ASP A 764 6.71 13.54 22.72
N HIS A 765 6.19 14.49 21.92
CA HIS A 765 5.56 14.24 20.61
C HIS A 765 6.39 14.88 19.49
N SER A 766 6.81 14.09 18.49
CA SER A 766 7.59 14.57 17.33
C SER A 766 7.00 14.11 15.99
N LEU A 767 7.26 14.90 14.94
CA LEU A 767 7.03 14.58 13.51
C LEU A 767 7.84 13.38 13.00
N THR A 768 8.69 12.81 13.85
CA THR A 768 9.61 11.72 13.56
C THR A 768 9.50 10.55 14.54
N PHE A 769 8.57 10.57 15.51
CA PHE A 769 8.38 9.47 16.47
C PHE A 769 7.09 8.70 16.18
N GLY A 770 7.24 7.41 15.91
CA GLY A 770 6.19 6.40 15.84
C GLY A 770 6.58 5.18 16.69
N PHE A 771 6.07 4.00 16.34
CA PHE A 771 6.38 2.74 17.01
C PHE A 771 5.94 1.54 16.15
N ARG A 772 6.44 0.35 16.47
CA ARG A 772 5.83 -0.93 16.06
C ARG A 772 5.47 -1.79 17.28
N LEU A 773 4.78 -2.88 17.01
CA LEU A 773 4.19 -3.76 18.02
C LEU A 773 4.98 -5.06 18.13
N VAL A 774 4.87 -5.71 19.28
CA VAL A 774 5.14 -7.14 19.46
C VAL A 774 3.98 -7.83 20.19
N CYS A 775 3.88 -9.14 20.05
CA CYS A 775 3.00 -9.98 20.87
C CYS A 775 3.56 -11.39 21.09
N ASP A 776 3.27 -11.93 22.27
CA ASP A 776 3.41 -13.34 22.61
C ASP A 776 2.41 -14.16 21.76
N GLY A 777 2.78 -15.36 21.29
CA GLY A 777 1.98 -16.12 20.30
C GLY A 777 0.57 -16.55 20.75
N GLY A 778 0.30 -16.68 22.05
CA GLY A 778 -1.01 -17.08 22.58
C GLY A 778 -2.05 -15.95 22.61
N ARG A 779 -3.34 -16.32 22.59
CA ARG A 779 -4.43 -15.45 23.05
C ARG A 779 -4.64 -15.67 24.55
N THR A 780 -5.01 -14.62 25.29
CA THR A 780 -5.53 -14.76 26.65
C THR A 780 -7.01 -15.09 26.57
N LEU A 781 -7.40 -16.22 27.18
CA LEU A 781 -8.79 -16.67 27.33
C LEU A 781 -9.55 -15.86 28.38
#